data_AF-A0A3Q1AWQ5-F1
#
_entry.id   AF-A0A3Q1AWQ5-F1
#
_cell.length_a   1.000
_cell.length_b   1.000
_cell.length_c   1.000
_cell.angle_alpha   90.00
_cell.angle_beta   90.00
_cell.angle_gamma   90.00
#
_symmetry.space_group_name_H-M   'P 1'
#
loop_
_entity.id
_entity.type
_entity.pdbx_description
1 polymer ?
#
loop_
_entity_poly.entity_id
_entity_poly.type
_entity_poly.pdbx_seq_one_letter_code
_entity_poly.pdbx_strand_id
1 'polypeptide(L)'
;MFLSESEDESEQMPSDSDSESECSRCSLDEDYTPSGLARGSEKEDFTEEDSSDEEGNGRPIKRRSPRRQLRSASSLLSSPLKSASKKWEQSPLRKKIHYESTPKKNSSSPSAGKTLSSPCRKTPSGKQQADRRANKDDADEEDQWRNIDEEDVEPPQPHFRPERDVGPQLNRTANYTPLELFQLFFSTTVIDTLVKNTNAYGEKKSQEQKERHVPVTAADMYSFICIVLYMGIAPLKTLRDFWRGSRLFNLPFPASVMPCRRFLAISRSLHMNDPAVEAANDQKKGTPGFDRLCKIRPLYEQILEACHTFFHPHQHISIDERMVASKARIKLKQYIRNKPTKWGFKLFVLADSTCGYTLNFFVYGGRECEPTGKGLSYDAVMKLLNIPFLGKGYKLYVDNFYTSPTLFLDLLKRKIWACGTVRSNVAGYPKTKKNNRPEKTPRGTIRWIRKGQLLFVKWFDTREVMMCSTIHKAYSSDMAKRKVKNADGQWTVKQVPIPSCIRDYNQYMGGVDLSDALIGYYNVVHKTRKWYKTLFYHLVDIATVNAFILYKEMCKMHKRPLVTQKNFREELILSLAEIGSTPRRSAPQNFMSASPFKMPPASPFKAPPASLSNVTSPPPGSPSSAPPPSTEAPPTAPGLGHLPAYFVEQMSNVAPRDRATAGRRTCVVCKRKSPVYCSTCQKTLCFTALRNCYSEWHRSNNICV
;
A
#
# COMPACT_ATOMS: atom_id res chain seq x y z
N MET A 1 -73.56 6.59 0.86
CA MET A 1 -73.11 6.89 2.22
C MET A 1 -71.81 7.68 2.04
N PHE A 2 -71.81 9.02 2.03
CA PHE A 2 -72.15 9.96 3.13
C PHE A 2 -71.12 9.86 4.27
N LEU A 3 -70.36 10.89 4.68
CA LEU A 3 -70.15 12.31 4.24
C LEU A 3 -68.60 12.58 4.23
N SER A 4 -67.97 13.64 3.70
CA SER A 4 -68.24 15.11 3.70
C SER A 4 -68.16 15.73 5.12
N GLU A 5 -67.59 16.92 5.37
CA GLU A 5 -66.94 17.93 4.50
C GLU A 5 -65.92 18.81 5.31
N SER A 6 -65.46 19.92 4.71
CA SER A 6 -64.57 20.98 5.22
C SER A 6 -65.24 21.87 6.31
N GLU A 7 -64.73 23.00 6.85
CA GLU A 7 -63.67 24.00 6.52
C GLU A 7 -62.77 24.27 7.77
N ASP A 8 -61.82 25.21 7.88
CA ASP A 8 -61.90 26.69 7.75
C ASP A 8 -60.49 27.35 7.72
N GLU A 9 -60.39 28.62 7.31
CA GLU A 9 -59.13 29.40 7.23
C GLU A 9 -59.00 30.47 8.35
N SER A 10 -57.77 30.91 8.68
CA SER A 10 -57.54 32.23 9.31
C SER A 10 -56.09 32.72 9.12
N GLU A 11 -55.92 33.96 8.64
CA GLU A 11 -54.63 34.66 8.65
C GLU A 11 -54.42 35.43 9.97
N GLN A 12 -53.17 35.53 10.46
CA GLN A 12 -52.59 36.82 10.88
C GLN A 12 -51.08 36.75 11.21
N MET A 13 -50.40 37.87 10.97
CA MET A 13 -48.99 38.19 11.27
C MET A 13 -48.95 39.29 12.35
N PRO A 14 -47.77 39.76 12.80
CA PRO A 14 -46.63 39.04 13.39
C PRO A 14 -46.35 39.57 14.82
N SER A 15 -45.26 39.15 15.48
CA SER A 15 -44.80 39.80 16.73
C SER A 15 -43.27 39.86 16.84
N ASP A 16 -42.71 41.06 16.70
CA ASP A 16 -41.31 41.36 17.03
C ASP A 16 -41.13 41.61 18.54
N SER A 17 -40.16 40.93 19.17
CA SER A 17 -39.33 41.44 20.29
C SER A 17 -38.44 40.32 20.86
N ASP A 18 -37.12 40.35 20.64
CA ASP A 18 -36.20 41.02 21.59
C ASP A 18 -34.70 40.88 21.24
N SER A 19 -34.04 42.03 21.14
CA SER A 19 -32.81 42.43 21.85
C SER A 19 -31.59 41.48 21.97
N GLU A 20 -30.55 41.87 21.24
CA GLU A 20 -29.11 41.96 21.57
C GLU A 20 -28.63 41.38 22.93
N SER A 21 -27.46 40.69 23.04
CA SER A 21 -26.14 41.25 22.69
C SER A 21 -24.98 40.24 22.91
N GLU A 22 -23.85 40.47 22.21
CA GLU A 22 -22.44 40.07 22.53
C GLU A 22 -22.04 38.59 22.82
N CYS A 23 -20.82 38.11 22.52
CA CYS A 23 -19.78 38.51 21.55
C CYS A 23 -18.72 37.37 21.35
N SER A 24 -17.97 37.44 20.24
CA SER A 24 -16.59 36.93 20.06
C SER A 24 -16.31 35.51 19.48
N ARG A 25 -16.08 35.52 18.15
CA ARG A 25 -15.00 34.83 17.38
C ARG A 25 -14.88 33.29 17.39
N CYS A 26 -15.02 32.72 16.17
CA CYS A 26 -13.85 32.40 15.32
C CYS A 26 -14.23 32.32 13.81
N SER A 27 -13.34 32.81 12.94
CA SER A 27 -13.42 32.74 11.45
C SER A 27 -13.39 31.27 10.97
N LEU A 28 -14.08 30.81 9.92
CA LEU A 28 -14.20 31.28 8.51
C LEU A 28 -12.86 31.27 7.73
N ASP A 29 -12.85 30.51 6.64
CA ASP A 29 -11.80 30.45 5.61
C ASP A 29 -12.33 31.15 4.34
N GLU A 30 -11.57 32.04 3.70
CA GLU A 30 -11.88 32.57 2.35
C GLU A 30 -10.66 32.47 1.41
N ASP A 31 -10.94 32.26 0.12
CA ASP A 31 -9.96 32.30 -0.98
C ASP A 31 -9.82 33.74 -1.50
N TYR A 32 -8.59 34.17 -1.86
CA TYR A 32 -8.32 35.55 -2.32
C TYR A 32 -7.83 35.61 -3.77
N THR A 33 -8.49 36.44 -4.58
CA THR A 33 -8.05 36.84 -5.94
C THR A 33 -8.30 38.35 -6.14
N PRO A 34 -7.26 39.17 -6.40
CA PRO A 34 -7.42 40.63 -6.55
C PRO A 34 -7.62 41.09 -8.00
N SER A 35 -8.45 42.12 -8.20
CA SER A 35 -8.49 42.92 -9.43
C SER A 35 -9.19 44.29 -9.23
N GLY A 36 -8.55 45.38 -9.66
CA GLY A 36 -9.06 46.76 -9.65
C GLY A 36 -7.89 47.74 -9.88
N LEU A 37 -7.67 48.26 -11.10
CA LEU A 37 -8.29 49.46 -11.69
C LEU A 37 -7.87 50.77 -10.96
N ALA A 38 -7.29 51.79 -11.59
CA ALA A 38 -6.83 52.02 -12.98
C ALA A 38 -5.72 53.12 -12.96
N ARG A 39 -5.27 53.88 -13.98
CA ARG A 39 -5.69 54.18 -15.37
C ARG A 39 -4.51 54.88 -16.11
N GLY A 40 -4.17 54.55 -17.36
CA GLY A 40 -3.24 55.37 -18.17
C GLY A 40 -2.65 54.72 -19.44
N SER A 41 -2.86 55.38 -20.59
CA SER A 41 -2.12 55.33 -21.88
C SER A 41 -1.36 54.06 -22.36
N GLU A 42 -1.87 53.48 -23.45
CA GLU A 42 -1.14 53.13 -24.69
C GLU A 42 0.27 52.51 -24.63
N LYS A 43 0.39 51.20 -24.90
CA LYS A 43 0.73 50.64 -26.24
C LYS A 43 0.71 49.10 -26.26
N GLU A 44 0.75 48.53 -27.46
CA GLU A 44 0.85 47.10 -27.73
C GLU A 44 2.30 46.59 -27.60
N ASP A 45 2.51 45.39 -27.06
CA ASP A 45 3.32 44.35 -27.73
C ASP A 45 3.09 42.94 -27.12
N PHE A 46 3.58 41.89 -27.80
CA PHE A 46 3.64 40.48 -27.37
C PHE A 46 5.04 40.12 -26.82
N THR A 47 5.14 39.44 -25.66
CA THR A 47 6.30 38.56 -25.34
C THR A 47 5.98 37.51 -24.26
N GLU A 48 6.85 36.50 -24.12
CA GLU A 48 6.79 35.41 -23.13
C GLU A 48 7.66 35.70 -21.87
N GLU A 49 8.31 34.67 -21.30
CA GLU A 49 9.18 34.66 -20.09
C GLU A 49 8.43 34.80 -18.74
N ASP A 50 8.58 33.97 -17.69
CA ASP A 50 9.55 32.95 -17.24
C ASP A 50 10.85 33.47 -16.59
N SER A 51 10.80 33.76 -15.28
CA SER A 51 11.99 33.85 -14.41
C SER A 51 11.68 33.62 -12.92
N SER A 52 12.71 33.10 -12.22
CA SER A 52 13.30 33.46 -10.91
C SER A 52 12.64 34.61 -10.09
N ASP A 53 12.75 34.68 -8.75
CA ASP A 53 14.04 34.67 -8.02
C ASP A 53 14.04 34.28 -6.51
N GLU A 54 15.27 34.21 -5.97
CA GLU A 54 15.70 34.08 -4.54
C GLU A 54 15.52 35.41 -3.74
N GLU A 55 15.78 35.60 -2.43
CA GLU A 55 16.08 34.76 -1.24
C GLU A 55 15.43 35.45 0.01
N GLY A 56 15.31 34.79 1.17
CA GLY A 56 14.59 35.37 2.33
C GLY A 56 14.84 34.80 3.74
N ASN A 57 16.10 34.58 4.13
CA ASN A 57 16.64 34.46 5.51
C ASN A 57 15.71 33.95 6.68
N GLY A 58 15.89 32.70 7.17
CA GLY A 58 15.01 32.15 8.24
C GLY A 58 15.51 31.05 9.22
N ARG A 59 16.75 30.55 9.10
CA ARG A 59 17.41 29.47 9.91
C ARG A 59 16.77 28.03 9.88
N PRO A 60 17.59 26.94 9.85
CA PRO A 60 17.06 25.58 9.60
C PRO A 60 17.15 24.57 10.77
N ILE A 61 16.16 23.66 10.87
CA ILE A 61 16.23 22.44 11.70
C ILE A 61 16.58 21.21 10.85
N LYS A 62 17.61 20.47 11.25
CA LYS A 62 18.24 19.41 10.46
C LYS A 62 17.43 18.10 10.44
N ARG A 63 17.23 17.51 9.25
CA ARG A 63 17.00 16.06 9.07
C ARG A 63 17.86 15.50 7.93
N ARG A 64 18.43 14.30 8.15
CA ARG A 64 19.29 13.59 7.18
C ARG A 64 18.47 12.61 6.34
N SER A 65 18.82 12.49 5.06
CA SER A 65 18.42 11.36 4.19
C SER A 65 19.52 10.27 4.15
N PRO A 66 19.17 9.00 3.92
CA PRO A 66 20.12 7.89 3.96
C PRO A 66 20.84 7.65 2.63
N ARG A 67 22.13 7.28 2.67
CA ARG A 67 22.85 6.70 1.53
C ARG A 67 22.45 5.23 1.34
N ARG A 68 22.32 4.79 0.08
CA ARG A 68 22.38 3.38 -0.33
C ARG A 68 23.26 3.31 -1.58
N GLN A 69 24.36 2.57 -1.51
CA GLN A 69 25.29 2.40 -2.63
C GLN A 69 24.86 1.22 -3.52
N LEU A 70 24.99 1.39 -4.83
CA LEU A 70 25.27 0.30 -5.76
C LEU A 70 26.79 0.07 -5.81
N ARG A 71 27.19 -1.15 -6.19
CA ARG A 71 28.46 -1.41 -6.88
C ARG A 71 28.21 -2.37 -8.05
N SER A 72 29.12 -2.32 -9.01
CA SER A 72 29.00 -2.81 -10.39
C SER A 72 29.49 -4.25 -10.59
N ALA A 73 29.39 -4.75 -11.82
CA ALA A 73 29.83 -6.08 -12.24
C ALA A 73 30.75 -6.02 -13.48
N SER A 74 31.72 -6.93 -13.52
CA SER A 74 32.63 -7.28 -14.62
C SER A 74 33.58 -8.40 -14.11
N SER A 75 34.05 -9.39 -14.88
CA SER A 75 33.76 -9.79 -16.27
C SER A 75 34.28 -11.21 -16.57
N LEU A 76 33.48 -12.00 -17.32
CA LEU A 76 33.81 -13.08 -18.30
C LEU A 76 35.02 -14.03 -18.10
N LEU A 77 34.78 -15.35 -18.20
CA LEU A 77 35.25 -16.22 -19.33
C LEU A 77 34.56 -17.63 -19.30
N SER A 78 34.90 -18.52 -20.25
CA SER A 78 33.97 -19.49 -20.90
C SER A 78 34.04 -20.99 -20.53
N SER A 79 32.84 -21.65 -20.48
CA SER A 79 32.44 -22.98 -21.04
C SER A 79 33.24 -24.29 -20.75
N PRO A 80 32.73 -25.53 -20.99
CA PRO A 80 31.37 -25.95 -21.46
C PRO A 80 30.65 -27.07 -20.63
N LEU A 81 29.36 -27.27 -20.94
CA LEU A 81 28.52 -28.51 -20.87
C LEU A 81 28.75 -29.63 -19.81
N LYS A 82 27.72 -29.85 -18.96
CA LYS A 82 27.10 -31.19 -18.72
C LYS A 82 25.75 -31.08 -17.97
N SER A 83 24.91 -32.11 -18.08
CA SER A 83 23.50 -32.11 -17.67
C SER A 83 23.23 -32.73 -16.28
N ALA A 84 22.32 -32.14 -15.49
CA ALA A 84 21.61 -32.84 -14.42
C ALA A 84 20.28 -32.15 -14.06
N SER A 85 19.21 -32.93 -13.85
CA SER A 85 17.91 -32.45 -13.37
C SER A 85 17.88 -32.30 -11.83
N LYS A 86 17.20 -31.28 -11.30
CA LYS A 86 16.77 -31.22 -9.88
C LYS A 86 15.65 -30.20 -9.63
N LYS A 87 14.84 -30.48 -8.60
CA LYS A 87 13.64 -29.72 -8.20
C LYS A 87 13.99 -28.32 -7.68
N TRP A 88 13.10 -27.35 -7.92
CA TRP A 88 13.24 -25.96 -7.48
C TRP A 88 12.47 -25.71 -6.16
N GLU A 89 13.16 -25.64 -5.03
CA GLU A 89 12.57 -25.16 -3.77
C GLU A 89 12.56 -23.61 -3.72
N GLN A 90 11.38 -23.01 -3.55
CA GLN A 90 11.27 -21.55 -3.45
C GLN A 90 11.53 -21.07 -2.01
N SER A 91 12.67 -20.39 -1.79
CA SER A 91 13.03 -19.77 -0.50
C SER A 91 12.82 -18.24 -0.53
N PRO A 92 11.85 -17.67 0.23
CA PRO A 92 11.65 -16.22 0.29
C PRO A 92 12.78 -15.48 1.02
N LEU A 93 13.21 -14.33 0.46
CA LEU A 93 14.28 -13.49 0.99
C LEU A 93 13.88 -12.77 2.30
N ARG A 94 14.29 -13.34 3.44
CA ARG A 94 14.14 -12.71 4.79
C ARG A 94 14.83 -11.35 4.87
N LYS A 95 14.05 -10.26 4.84
CA LYS A 95 14.48 -8.94 5.33
C LYS A 95 14.48 -8.95 6.87
N LYS A 96 15.59 -8.54 7.49
CA LYS A 96 15.68 -8.39 8.96
C LYS A 96 14.94 -7.13 9.41
N ILE A 97 14.03 -7.26 10.38
CA ILE A 97 13.46 -6.13 11.13
C ILE A 97 14.11 -6.12 12.52
N HIS A 98 14.83 -5.05 12.85
CA HIS A 98 15.34 -4.81 14.19
C HIS A 98 14.31 -4.02 15.01
N TYR A 99 13.80 -4.62 16.09
CA TYR A 99 13.04 -3.92 17.12
C TYR A 99 14.00 -3.45 18.22
N GLU A 100 14.31 -2.17 18.26
CA GLU A 100 15.12 -1.55 19.30
C GLU A 100 14.23 -0.73 20.25
N SER A 101 14.25 -1.10 21.54
CA SER A 101 13.33 -0.57 22.55
C SER A 101 13.96 -0.67 23.95
N THR A 102 14.88 0.25 24.25
CA THR A 102 15.53 0.38 25.56
C THR A 102 14.68 1.24 26.49
N PRO A 103 14.28 0.77 27.68
CA PRO A 103 13.78 1.64 28.73
C PRO A 103 14.95 2.30 29.46
N LYS A 104 14.95 3.64 29.56
CA LYS A 104 15.70 4.35 30.60
C LYS A 104 14.72 4.91 31.61
N LYS A 105 14.97 4.65 32.89
CA LYS A 105 14.34 5.41 33.99
C LYS A 105 14.77 6.87 33.89
N ASN A 106 13.89 7.78 34.30
CA ASN A 106 14.24 8.96 35.09
C ASN A 106 12.98 9.40 35.86
N SER A 107 13.18 9.98 37.03
CA SER A 107 12.14 10.25 38.02
C SER A 107 12.18 11.70 38.48
N SER A 108 11.05 12.39 38.44
CA SER A 108 10.80 13.59 39.25
C SER A 108 9.31 13.95 39.22
N SER A 109 8.72 14.09 40.40
CA SER A 109 7.41 14.73 40.62
C SER A 109 7.54 15.58 41.89
N PRO A 110 7.26 16.90 41.86
CA PRO A 110 7.20 17.73 43.06
C PRO A 110 5.87 17.50 43.81
N SER A 111 5.83 17.86 45.09
CA SER A 111 4.78 17.45 46.03
C SER A 111 4.19 18.57 46.87
N ALA A 112 2.86 18.59 47.02
CA ALA A 112 2.10 19.21 48.12
C ALA A 112 0.73 18.51 48.19
N GLY A 113 0.04 18.36 49.32
CA GLY A 113 0.38 18.66 50.72
C GLY A 113 -0.36 17.72 51.69
N LYS A 114 0.00 17.74 52.98
CA LYS A 114 -0.49 16.80 54.02
C LYS A 114 -1.91 17.15 54.50
N THR A 115 -2.62 16.16 55.09
CA THR A 115 -3.11 16.18 56.49
C THR A 115 -3.54 14.75 56.90
N LEU A 116 -3.49 14.40 58.18
CA LEU A 116 -3.90 13.10 58.73
C LEU A 116 -5.10 13.25 59.69
N SER A 117 -5.93 12.20 59.81
CA SER A 117 -6.50 11.79 61.11
C SER A 117 -7.09 10.36 61.08
N SER A 118 -7.20 9.76 62.25
CA SER A 118 -7.78 8.45 62.64
C SER A 118 -7.91 8.48 64.18
N PRO A 119 -8.55 7.53 64.91
CA PRO A 119 -9.20 6.27 64.51
C PRO A 119 -10.71 6.23 64.92
N CYS A 120 -11.41 5.11 65.11
CA CYS A 120 -11.33 4.26 66.33
C CYS A 120 -12.12 2.92 66.23
N ARG A 121 -11.60 1.89 66.92
CA ARG A 121 -12.21 0.63 67.44
C ARG A 121 -13.59 0.15 66.94
N LYS A 122 -13.66 -1.13 66.57
CA LYS A 122 -14.02 -2.24 67.50
C LYS A 122 -13.50 -3.60 66.97
N THR A 123 -13.50 -4.62 67.83
CA THR A 123 -12.89 -5.95 67.60
C THR A 123 -13.97 -7.06 67.56
N PRO A 124 -13.71 -8.39 67.70
CA PRO A 124 -14.02 -9.30 66.60
C PRO A 124 -15.07 -10.38 66.92
N SER A 125 -15.58 -11.04 65.87
CA SER A 125 -16.13 -12.39 65.99
C SER A 125 -15.70 -13.21 64.77
N GLY A 126 -15.39 -14.48 64.97
CA GLY A 126 -14.91 -15.38 63.92
C GLY A 126 -15.60 -16.73 63.98
N LYS A 127 -15.98 -17.26 62.81
CA LYS A 127 -16.32 -18.67 62.52
C LYS A 127 -16.67 -18.82 61.03
N GLN A 128 -15.66 -18.94 60.15
CA GLN A 128 -15.78 -19.38 58.75
C GLN A 128 -14.39 -19.52 58.10
N GLN A 129 -13.61 -20.52 58.54
CA GLN A 129 -12.24 -20.76 58.01
C GLN A 129 -11.94 -22.23 57.64
N ALA A 130 -12.91 -23.13 57.77
CA ALA A 130 -12.80 -24.52 57.30
C ALA A 130 -13.09 -24.60 55.78
N ASP A 131 -14.32 -24.27 55.37
CA ASP A 131 -14.85 -24.54 54.02
C ASP A 131 -14.22 -23.68 52.90
N ARG A 132 -13.39 -22.69 53.28
CA ARG A 132 -12.61 -21.84 52.35
C ARG A 132 -11.20 -22.35 52.04
N ARG A 133 -10.83 -23.55 52.52
CA ARG A 133 -9.58 -24.23 52.14
C ARG A 133 -9.80 -25.23 51.00
N ALA A 134 -10.69 -26.20 51.18
CA ALA A 134 -10.96 -27.26 50.20
C ALA A 134 -11.32 -26.74 48.80
N ASN A 135 -12.04 -25.61 48.70
CA ASN A 135 -12.44 -25.02 47.42
C ASN A 135 -11.49 -23.88 46.96
N LYS A 136 -10.20 -24.00 47.30
CA LYS A 136 -9.16 -23.05 46.94
C LYS A 136 -8.00 -23.68 46.19
N ASP A 137 -7.63 -24.90 46.57
CA ASP A 137 -6.45 -25.57 46.04
C ASP A 137 -6.61 -25.94 44.54
N ASP A 138 -7.79 -26.44 44.11
CA ASP A 138 -8.14 -26.62 42.68
C ASP A 138 -8.00 -25.32 41.86
N ALA A 139 -8.47 -24.20 42.42
CA ALA A 139 -8.42 -22.89 41.75
C ALA A 139 -7.00 -22.31 41.70
N ASP A 140 -6.12 -22.71 42.63
CA ASP A 140 -4.72 -22.30 42.66
C ASP A 140 -3.85 -23.13 41.68
N GLU A 141 -4.29 -24.32 41.24
CA GLU A 141 -3.63 -25.10 40.16
C GLU A 141 -3.96 -24.62 38.73
N GLU A 142 -5.21 -24.18 38.47
CA GLU A 142 -5.59 -23.63 37.16
C GLU A 142 -4.81 -22.36 36.77
N ASP A 143 -4.26 -21.62 37.74
CA ASP A 143 -3.51 -20.36 37.53
C ASP A 143 -1.98 -20.54 37.64
N GLN A 144 -1.44 -21.63 37.08
CA GLN A 144 0.00 -21.87 36.91
C GLN A 144 0.40 -22.03 35.43
N TRP A 145 1.59 -21.52 35.07
CA TRP A 145 2.21 -21.81 33.77
C TRP A 145 2.87 -23.20 33.79
N ARG A 146 2.51 -24.06 32.85
CA ARG A 146 2.93 -25.47 32.72
C ARG A 146 4.16 -25.65 31.82
N ASN A 147 4.87 -26.78 31.96
CA ASN A 147 6.02 -27.22 31.15
C ASN A 147 5.58 -27.92 29.85
N ILE A 148 6.53 -28.34 29.00
CA ILE A 148 6.23 -29.22 27.84
C ILE A 148 5.97 -30.67 28.25
N ASP A 149 6.45 -31.04 29.44
CA ASP A 149 6.42 -32.37 30.03
C ASP A 149 5.08 -32.62 30.77
N GLU A 150 4.29 -31.57 30.97
CA GLU A 150 2.93 -31.62 31.50
C GLU A 150 1.96 -31.73 30.32
N GLU A 151 1.12 -32.77 30.33
CA GLU A 151 0.21 -33.06 29.22
C GLU A 151 -0.93 -32.02 29.08
N ASP A 152 -1.35 -31.80 27.83
CA ASP A 152 -2.38 -30.84 27.44
C ASP A 152 -3.53 -31.50 26.69
N VAL A 153 -4.76 -31.09 27.02
CA VAL A 153 -5.98 -31.56 26.37
C VAL A 153 -6.04 -31.01 24.95
N GLU A 154 -6.10 -31.91 23.97
CA GLU A 154 -6.28 -31.51 22.57
C GLU A 154 -7.68 -30.89 22.37
N PRO A 155 -7.79 -29.64 21.87
CA PRO A 155 -9.09 -29.03 21.65
C PRO A 155 -9.80 -29.72 20.47
N PRO A 156 -11.13 -29.91 20.54
CA PRO A 156 -11.92 -30.46 19.44
C PRO A 156 -11.64 -29.73 18.12
N GLN A 157 -11.12 -30.47 17.14
CA GLN A 157 -10.71 -29.90 15.87
C GLN A 157 -11.93 -29.45 15.05
N PRO A 158 -11.80 -28.35 14.28
CA PRO A 158 -12.86 -27.88 13.42
C PRO A 158 -13.16 -28.87 12.28
N HIS A 159 -14.35 -29.47 12.31
CA HIS A 159 -14.96 -30.02 11.10
C HIS A 159 -15.20 -28.86 10.12
N PHE A 160 -14.37 -28.79 9.08
CA PHE A 160 -14.53 -27.79 8.02
C PHE A 160 -15.79 -28.11 7.22
N ARG A 161 -16.75 -27.20 7.25
CA ARG A 161 -18.03 -27.29 6.55
C ARG A 161 -18.31 -25.92 5.91
N PRO A 162 -17.62 -25.59 4.80
CA PRO A 162 -17.94 -24.40 4.01
C PRO A 162 -19.36 -24.53 3.41
N GLU A 163 -20.03 -23.41 3.16
CA GLU A 163 -21.39 -23.42 2.58
C GLU A 163 -21.38 -23.67 1.06
N ARG A 164 -20.22 -23.44 0.42
CA ARG A 164 -19.95 -23.67 -1.00
C ARG A 164 -18.63 -24.40 -1.14
N ASP A 165 -18.39 -25.07 -2.27
CA ASP A 165 -17.07 -25.64 -2.55
C ASP A 165 -15.98 -24.54 -2.50
N VAL A 166 -14.79 -24.86 -1.99
CA VAL A 166 -13.67 -23.91 -1.93
C VAL A 166 -13.13 -23.54 -3.31
N GLY A 167 -12.59 -22.32 -3.43
CA GLY A 167 -11.99 -21.80 -4.66
C GLY A 167 -12.95 -21.02 -5.57
N PRO A 168 -12.65 -20.92 -6.88
CA PRO A 168 -13.47 -20.18 -7.85
C PRO A 168 -14.91 -20.70 -7.94
N GLN A 169 -15.86 -19.76 -7.94
CA GLN A 169 -17.30 -20.02 -8.00
C GLN A 169 -17.79 -19.83 -9.44
N LEU A 170 -17.14 -20.56 -10.36
CA LEU A 170 -17.27 -20.43 -11.81
C LEU A 170 -17.46 -21.81 -12.44
N ASN A 171 -17.85 -21.88 -13.72
CA ASN A 171 -17.98 -23.16 -14.40
C ASN A 171 -16.60 -23.82 -14.53
N ARG A 172 -16.39 -24.91 -13.78
CA ARG A 172 -15.13 -25.69 -13.74
C ARG A 172 -14.70 -26.26 -15.09
N THR A 173 -15.60 -26.40 -16.05
CA THR A 173 -15.30 -26.91 -17.40
C THR A 173 -14.94 -25.81 -18.40
N ALA A 174 -15.28 -24.55 -18.10
CA ALA A 174 -15.06 -23.42 -19.00
C ALA A 174 -13.62 -22.90 -18.97
N ASN A 175 -13.16 -22.38 -20.10
CA ASN A 175 -11.92 -21.64 -20.23
C ASN A 175 -12.26 -20.15 -20.19
N TYR A 176 -11.82 -19.43 -19.16
CA TYR A 176 -12.02 -17.98 -19.05
C TYR A 176 -10.75 -17.22 -19.41
N THR A 177 -10.90 -16.18 -20.23
CA THR A 177 -9.87 -15.19 -20.52
C THR A 177 -9.62 -14.27 -19.31
N PRO A 178 -8.47 -13.56 -19.26
CA PRO A 178 -8.23 -12.50 -18.29
C PRO A 178 -9.27 -11.38 -18.33
N LEU A 179 -9.80 -11.08 -19.53
CA LEU A 179 -10.86 -10.09 -19.73
C LEU A 179 -12.16 -10.49 -19.03
N GLU A 180 -12.69 -11.70 -19.29
CA GLU A 180 -13.93 -12.18 -18.68
C GLU A 180 -13.81 -12.20 -17.15
N LEU A 181 -12.68 -12.67 -16.62
CA LEU A 181 -12.43 -12.70 -15.17
C LEU A 181 -12.29 -11.31 -14.54
N PHE A 182 -11.80 -10.32 -15.29
CA PHE A 182 -11.80 -8.92 -14.86
C PHE A 182 -13.21 -8.31 -14.91
N GLN A 183 -14.01 -8.66 -15.93
CA GLN A 183 -15.40 -8.23 -16.09
C GLN A 183 -16.35 -8.81 -15.02
N LEU A 184 -15.94 -9.83 -14.26
CA LEU A 184 -16.62 -10.23 -13.01
C LEU A 184 -16.61 -9.11 -11.95
N PHE A 185 -15.57 -8.26 -11.94
CA PHE A 185 -15.40 -7.15 -10.98
C PHE A 185 -15.72 -5.79 -11.61
N PHE A 186 -15.42 -5.62 -12.90
CA PHE A 186 -15.78 -4.46 -13.72
C PHE A 186 -16.77 -4.89 -14.79
N SER A 187 -17.98 -5.26 -14.35
CA SER A 187 -19.10 -5.63 -15.21
C SER A 187 -19.57 -4.45 -16.08
N THR A 188 -20.43 -4.74 -17.05
CA THR A 188 -21.15 -3.70 -17.80
C THR A 188 -21.85 -2.71 -16.86
N THR A 189 -22.56 -3.19 -15.84
CA THR A 189 -23.25 -2.34 -14.85
C THR A 189 -22.29 -1.45 -14.03
N VAL A 190 -21.09 -1.93 -13.69
CA VAL A 190 -20.04 -1.12 -13.04
C VAL A 190 -19.52 -0.04 -14.00
N ILE A 191 -19.25 -0.40 -15.26
CA ILE A 191 -18.74 0.52 -16.28
C ILE A 191 -19.78 1.59 -16.63
N ASP A 192 -21.05 1.22 -16.80
CA ASP A 192 -22.16 2.13 -17.08
C ASP A 192 -22.42 3.08 -15.88
N THR A 193 -22.29 2.59 -14.64
CA THR A 193 -22.34 3.42 -13.43
C THR A 193 -21.22 4.47 -13.43
N LEU A 194 -19.98 4.05 -13.73
CA LEU A 194 -18.82 4.96 -13.83
C LEU A 194 -18.99 5.98 -14.96
N VAL A 195 -19.51 5.57 -16.11
CA VAL A 195 -19.77 6.43 -17.28
C VAL A 195 -20.85 7.46 -16.96
N LYS A 196 -22.03 7.03 -16.47
CA LYS A 196 -23.14 7.92 -16.06
C LYS A 196 -22.65 8.99 -15.09
N ASN A 197 -22.02 8.57 -14.00
CA ASN A 197 -21.62 9.47 -12.92
C ASN A 197 -20.47 10.40 -13.34
N THR A 198 -19.55 9.93 -14.20
CA THR A 198 -18.49 10.76 -14.79
C THR A 198 -19.04 11.79 -15.78
N ASN A 199 -20.10 11.47 -16.52
CA ASN A 199 -20.76 12.42 -17.43
C ASN A 199 -21.56 13.48 -16.68
N ALA A 200 -22.41 13.10 -15.73
CA ALA A 200 -23.15 14.05 -14.90
C ALA A 200 -22.21 15.03 -14.16
N TYR A 201 -21.06 14.55 -13.67
CA TYR A 201 -20.03 15.41 -13.08
C TYR A 201 -19.34 16.32 -14.11
N GLY A 202 -19.09 15.81 -15.32
CA GLY A 202 -18.51 16.55 -16.44
C GLY A 202 -19.43 17.66 -16.99
N GLU A 203 -20.74 17.40 -17.04
CA GLU A 203 -21.77 18.35 -17.50
C GLU A 203 -21.96 19.48 -16.50
N LYS A 204 -22.09 19.17 -15.20
CA LYS A 204 -22.07 20.16 -14.13
C LYS A 204 -20.79 21.02 -14.17
N LYS A 205 -19.63 20.38 -14.37
CA LYS A 205 -18.34 21.07 -14.56
C LYS A 205 -18.32 21.97 -15.80
N SER A 206 -18.98 21.57 -16.88
CA SER A 206 -19.10 22.34 -18.13
C SER A 206 -19.91 23.61 -17.92
N GLN A 207 -21.04 23.50 -17.22
CA GLN A 207 -21.90 24.62 -16.84
C GLN A 207 -21.16 25.59 -15.89
N GLU A 208 -20.50 25.08 -14.85
CA GLU A 208 -19.73 25.87 -13.88
C GLU A 208 -18.56 26.65 -14.51
N GLN A 209 -17.88 26.08 -15.51
CA GLN A 209 -16.55 26.57 -15.95
C GLN A 209 -16.48 26.97 -17.43
N LYS A 210 -17.59 26.87 -18.18
CA LYS A 210 -17.68 27.11 -19.64
C LYS A 210 -16.71 26.26 -20.51
N GLU A 211 -16.00 25.28 -19.93
CA GLU A 211 -15.25 24.27 -20.70
C GLU A 211 -16.22 23.31 -21.39
N ARG A 212 -16.07 23.08 -22.71
CA ARG A 212 -16.87 22.07 -23.44
C ARG A 212 -16.55 20.66 -22.94
N HIS A 213 -17.50 20.04 -22.22
CA HIS A 213 -17.45 18.60 -21.94
C HIS A 213 -17.65 17.78 -23.22
N VAL A 214 -17.07 16.58 -23.24
CA VAL A 214 -17.26 15.60 -24.32
C VAL A 214 -17.68 14.30 -23.63
N PRO A 215 -18.93 13.82 -23.82
CA PRO A 215 -19.44 12.63 -23.15
C PRO A 215 -18.48 11.45 -23.26
N VAL A 216 -18.25 10.79 -22.13
CA VAL A 216 -17.48 9.56 -21.98
C VAL A 216 -18.38 8.38 -22.36
N THR A 217 -17.87 7.44 -23.15
CA THR A 217 -18.57 6.20 -23.50
C THR A 217 -18.05 5.01 -22.69
N ALA A 218 -18.72 3.85 -22.76
CA ALA A 218 -18.18 2.61 -22.21
C ALA A 218 -16.82 2.24 -22.85
N ALA A 219 -16.66 2.44 -24.17
CA ALA A 219 -15.40 2.22 -24.87
C ALA A 219 -14.28 3.16 -24.36
N ASP A 220 -14.57 4.45 -24.13
CA ASP A 220 -13.63 5.37 -23.47
C ASP A 220 -13.23 4.88 -22.08
N MET A 221 -14.18 4.36 -21.28
CA MET A 221 -13.91 3.88 -19.93
C MET A 221 -13.03 2.62 -19.95
N TYR A 222 -13.26 1.69 -20.87
CA TYR A 222 -12.38 0.53 -21.08
C TYR A 222 -10.98 0.95 -21.55
N SER A 223 -10.85 1.87 -22.53
CA SER A 223 -9.56 2.44 -22.94
C SER A 223 -8.84 3.17 -21.79
N PHE A 224 -9.58 3.89 -20.94
CA PHE A 224 -9.03 4.56 -19.76
C PHE A 224 -8.49 3.55 -18.74
N ILE A 225 -9.24 2.48 -18.43
CA ILE A 225 -8.83 1.42 -17.51
C ILE A 225 -7.64 0.62 -18.09
N CYS A 226 -7.67 0.28 -19.38
CA CYS A 226 -6.55 -0.32 -20.13
C CYS A 226 -5.25 0.46 -19.90
N ILE A 227 -5.29 1.77 -20.11
CA ILE A 227 -4.11 2.63 -19.95
C ILE A 227 -3.67 2.70 -18.48
N VAL A 228 -4.60 2.79 -17.52
CA VAL A 228 -4.29 2.73 -16.07
C VAL A 228 -3.59 1.42 -15.69
N LEU A 229 -4.03 0.28 -16.22
CA LEU A 229 -3.37 -1.02 -16.01
C LEU A 229 -1.98 -1.06 -16.66
N TYR A 230 -1.81 -0.52 -17.87
CA TYR A 230 -0.53 -0.39 -18.56
C TYR A 230 0.46 0.49 -17.77
N MET A 231 0.01 1.61 -17.20
CA MET A 231 0.85 2.46 -16.33
C MET A 231 1.33 1.72 -15.07
N GLY A 232 0.66 0.64 -14.65
CA GLY A 232 1.13 -0.28 -13.60
C GLY A 232 2.21 -1.27 -14.03
N ILE A 233 2.33 -1.57 -15.33
CA ILE A 233 3.44 -2.38 -15.90
C ILE A 233 4.64 -1.48 -16.23
N ALA A 234 4.39 -0.30 -16.79
CA ALA A 234 5.42 0.64 -17.26
C ALA A 234 5.39 1.98 -16.46
N PRO A 235 5.77 2.00 -15.17
CA PRO A 235 5.56 3.17 -14.30
C PRO A 235 6.49 4.35 -14.61
N LEU A 236 5.96 5.36 -15.31
CA LEU A 236 6.61 6.68 -15.48
C LEU A 236 6.21 7.67 -14.38
N LYS A 237 7.01 8.74 -14.21
CA LYS A 237 6.82 9.75 -13.15
C LYS A 237 5.74 10.78 -13.47
N THR A 238 5.50 11.06 -14.76
CA THR A 238 4.58 12.11 -15.24
C THR A 238 3.57 11.50 -16.20
N LEU A 239 2.28 11.81 -16.05
CA LEU A 239 1.25 11.28 -16.93
C LEU A 239 1.47 11.66 -18.41
N ARG A 240 2.00 12.87 -18.68
CA ARG A 240 2.29 13.31 -20.06
C ARG A 240 3.46 12.58 -20.74
N ASP A 241 4.39 12.00 -19.98
CA ASP A 241 5.54 11.29 -20.57
C ASP A 241 5.08 10.02 -21.33
N PHE A 242 3.93 9.43 -20.96
CA PHE A 242 3.34 8.26 -21.66
C PHE A 242 2.92 8.51 -23.12
N TRP A 243 2.81 9.77 -23.54
CA TRP A 243 2.47 10.19 -24.91
C TRP A 243 3.58 11.04 -25.54
N ARG A 244 4.80 11.02 -24.99
CA ARG A 244 5.88 11.91 -25.41
C ARG A 244 6.77 11.22 -26.43
N GLY A 245 6.62 11.56 -27.71
CA GLY A 245 7.42 11.03 -28.83
C GLY A 245 8.92 11.35 -28.84
N SER A 246 9.54 11.67 -27.71
CA SER A 246 11.00 11.83 -27.62
C SER A 246 11.70 10.49 -27.45
N ARG A 247 12.98 10.41 -27.84
CA ARG A 247 13.78 9.16 -27.87
C ARG A 247 13.77 8.32 -26.57
N LEU A 248 13.53 8.93 -25.41
CA LEU A 248 13.48 8.25 -24.10
C LEU A 248 12.08 7.82 -23.65
N PHE A 249 11.02 8.32 -24.30
CA PHE A 249 9.62 8.18 -23.87
C PHE A 249 8.67 7.75 -24.99
N ASN A 250 9.19 7.40 -26.17
CA ASN A 250 8.42 6.95 -27.32
C ASN A 250 7.71 5.60 -27.05
N LEU A 251 6.53 5.68 -26.43
CA LEU A 251 5.64 4.57 -26.14
C LEU A 251 4.44 4.64 -27.09
N PRO A 252 4.35 3.80 -28.14
CA PRO A 252 3.26 3.89 -29.11
C PRO A 252 1.91 3.47 -28.52
N PHE A 253 1.90 2.50 -27.59
CA PHE A 253 0.67 1.86 -27.10
C PHE A 253 -0.32 2.82 -26.41
N PRO A 254 0.05 3.70 -25.45
CA PRO A 254 -0.90 4.65 -24.88
C PRO A 254 -1.50 5.60 -25.92
N ALA A 255 -0.73 5.97 -26.95
CA ALA A 255 -1.18 6.84 -28.03
C ALA A 255 -2.15 6.16 -29.00
N SER A 256 -1.97 4.85 -29.29
CA SER A 256 -2.89 4.09 -30.12
C SER A 256 -4.22 3.79 -29.44
N VAL A 257 -4.26 3.68 -28.10
CA VAL A 257 -5.49 3.39 -27.33
C VAL A 257 -6.31 4.65 -27.04
N MET A 258 -5.68 5.78 -26.70
CA MET A 258 -6.39 7.03 -26.43
C MET A 258 -5.47 8.27 -26.52
N PRO A 259 -5.90 9.38 -27.17
CA PRO A 259 -5.14 10.63 -27.14
C PRO A 259 -4.96 11.20 -25.73
N CYS A 260 -3.76 11.71 -25.41
CA CYS A 260 -3.41 12.28 -24.10
C CYS A 260 -4.43 13.30 -23.57
N ARG A 261 -4.96 14.19 -24.44
CA ARG A 261 -6.00 15.18 -24.08
C ARG A 261 -7.29 14.49 -23.59
N ARG A 262 -7.70 13.38 -24.20
CA ARG A 262 -8.90 12.61 -23.82
C ARG A 262 -8.68 11.85 -22.51
N PHE A 263 -7.53 11.19 -22.34
CA PHE A 263 -7.17 10.53 -21.09
C PHE A 263 -7.14 11.52 -19.91
N LEU A 264 -6.53 12.70 -20.10
CA LEU A 264 -6.50 13.74 -19.08
C LEU A 264 -7.88 14.35 -18.82
N ALA A 265 -8.76 14.46 -19.82
CA ALA A 265 -10.14 14.89 -19.62
C ALA A 265 -10.91 13.91 -18.73
N ILE A 266 -10.90 12.61 -19.06
CA ILE A 266 -11.52 11.55 -18.25
C ILE A 266 -10.90 11.50 -16.85
N SER A 267 -9.57 11.60 -16.74
CA SER A 267 -8.89 11.64 -15.45
C SER A 267 -9.28 12.87 -14.60
N ARG A 268 -9.67 14.01 -15.21
CA ARG A 268 -10.25 15.17 -14.52
C ARG A 268 -11.69 14.89 -14.07
N SER A 269 -12.58 14.43 -14.95
CA SER A 269 -14.01 14.24 -14.65
C SER A 269 -14.34 12.99 -13.82
N LEU A 270 -13.55 11.92 -13.89
CA LEU A 270 -13.83 10.60 -13.28
C LEU A 270 -14.51 10.68 -11.91
N HIS A 271 -15.70 10.09 -11.81
CA HIS A 271 -16.59 10.11 -10.65
C HIS A 271 -17.24 8.73 -10.46
N MET A 272 -17.64 8.37 -9.24
CA MET A 272 -18.15 7.03 -8.91
C MET A 272 -19.58 7.03 -8.35
N ASN A 273 -20.05 8.14 -7.79
CA ASN A 273 -21.42 8.29 -7.32
C ASN A 273 -22.11 9.46 -8.04
N ASP A 274 -23.43 9.54 -7.94
CA ASP A 274 -24.23 10.59 -8.55
C ASP A 274 -23.96 11.95 -7.87
N PRO A 275 -23.63 13.03 -8.62
CA PRO A 275 -23.38 14.35 -8.05
C PRO A 275 -24.53 14.91 -7.19
N ALA A 276 -25.78 14.51 -7.44
CA ALA A 276 -26.93 14.92 -6.63
C ALA A 276 -26.96 14.19 -5.28
N VAL A 277 -26.66 12.88 -5.26
CA VAL A 277 -26.51 12.09 -4.03
C VAL A 277 -25.32 12.57 -3.21
N GLU A 278 -24.22 12.95 -3.87
CA GLU A 278 -23.09 13.59 -3.21
C GLU A 278 -23.47 14.91 -2.55
N ALA A 279 -24.28 15.76 -3.21
CA ALA A 279 -24.73 17.04 -2.66
C ALA A 279 -25.66 16.87 -1.46
N ALA A 280 -26.65 15.96 -1.55
CA ALA A 280 -27.56 15.63 -0.44
C ALA A 280 -26.83 14.99 0.76
N ASN A 281 -25.69 14.32 0.53
CA ASN A 281 -24.82 13.86 1.60
C ASN A 281 -23.93 14.99 2.17
N ASP A 282 -23.37 15.86 1.33
CA ASP A 282 -22.55 16.98 1.77
C ASP A 282 -23.36 18.04 2.57
N GLN A 283 -24.70 18.10 2.42
CA GLN A 283 -25.61 18.81 3.33
C GLN A 283 -25.66 18.22 4.75
N LYS A 284 -25.53 16.90 4.90
CA LYS A 284 -25.59 16.20 6.21
C LYS A 284 -24.28 16.32 7.02
N LYS A 285 -23.26 16.95 6.44
CA LYS A 285 -21.87 17.05 6.94
C LYS A 285 -21.78 17.68 8.33
N GLY A 286 -21.54 16.83 9.33
CA GLY A 286 -21.46 17.20 10.76
C GLY A 286 -22.41 16.36 11.61
N THR A 287 -23.53 15.93 11.04
CA THR A 287 -24.48 15.00 11.66
C THR A 287 -23.93 13.55 11.67
N PRO A 288 -24.50 12.65 12.51
CA PRO A 288 -24.22 11.22 12.43
C PRO A 288 -24.56 10.59 11.05
N GLY A 289 -25.51 11.17 10.31
CA GLY A 289 -25.93 10.72 8.98
C GLY A 289 -24.99 11.09 7.82
N PHE A 290 -23.80 11.64 8.10
CA PHE A 290 -22.82 11.98 7.07
C PHE A 290 -21.95 10.78 6.65
N ASP A 291 -22.16 10.28 5.43
CA ASP A 291 -21.29 9.25 4.86
C ASP A 291 -19.99 9.85 4.32
N ARG A 292 -18.89 9.54 5.01
CA ARG A 292 -17.51 9.92 4.66
C ARG A 292 -16.98 9.22 3.40
N LEU A 293 -17.62 8.14 2.97
CA LEU A 293 -17.26 7.31 1.82
C LEU A 293 -18.24 7.44 0.64
N CYS A 294 -19.28 8.27 0.76
CA CYS A 294 -20.34 8.44 -0.25
C CYS A 294 -19.79 8.55 -1.69
N LYS A 295 -18.71 9.31 -1.90
CA LYS A 295 -18.09 9.56 -3.21
C LYS A 295 -17.43 8.35 -3.89
N ILE A 296 -17.37 7.19 -3.23
CA ILE A 296 -16.91 5.91 -3.80
C ILE A 296 -17.96 4.79 -3.69
N ARG A 297 -19.12 5.06 -3.07
CA ARG A 297 -19.99 4.01 -2.52
C ARG A 297 -20.44 2.96 -3.54
N PRO A 298 -20.96 3.30 -4.74
CA PRO A 298 -21.47 2.31 -5.68
C PRO A 298 -20.38 1.31 -6.13
N LEU A 299 -19.23 1.82 -6.60
CA LEU A 299 -18.10 0.96 -7.00
C LEU A 299 -17.55 0.14 -5.83
N TYR A 300 -17.48 0.73 -4.64
CA TYR A 300 -16.96 0.05 -3.45
C TYR A 300 -17.84 -1.15 -3.04
N GLU A 301 -19.17 -1.00 -3.09
CA GLU A 301 -20.11 -2.07 -2.77
C GLU A 301 -20.18 -3.13 -3.88
N GLN A 302 -20.22 -2.73 -5.15
CA GLN A 302 -20.16 -3.64 -6.31
C GLN A 302 -18.87 -4.50 -6.31
N ILE A 303 -17.71 -3.92 -5.97
CA ILE A 303 -16.45 -4.67 -5.89
C ILE A 303 -16.45 -5.64 -4.70
N LEU A 304 -17.07 -5.29 -3.56
CA LEU A 304 -17.22 -6.22 -2.43
C LEU A 304 -18.16 -7.38 -2.76
N GLU A 305 -19.28 -7.10 -3.43
CA GLU A 305 -20.23 -8.11 -3.93
C GLU A 305 -19.54 -9.08 -4.90
N ALA A 306 -18.74 -8.58 -5.84
CA ALA A 306 -17.94 -9.43 -6.72
C ALA A 306 -16.89 -10.26 -5.95
N CYS A 307 -16.19 -9.65 -4.97
CA CYS A 307 -15.25 -10.38 -4.10
C CYS A 307 -15.92 -11.54 -3.37
N HIS A 308 -17.15 -11.34 -2.89
CA HIS A 308 -17.98 -12.34 -2.23
C HIS A 308 -18.58 -13.40 -3.17
N THR A 309 -18.97 -13.02 -4.38
CA THR A 309 -19.70 -13.90 -5.30
C THR A 309 -18.77 -14.95 -5.91
N PHE A 310 -17.66 -14.52 -6.52
CA PHE A 310 -16.88 -15.36 -7.43
C PHE A 310 -15.80 -16.24 -6.78
N PHE A 311 -15.63 -16.19 -5.46
CA PHE A 311 -14.66 -17.01 -4.73
C PHE A 311 -15.19 -17.45 -3.37
N HIS A 312 -14.81 -18.65 -2.95
CA HIS A 312 -15.03 -19.14 -1.59
C HIS A 312 -13.69 -19.50 -0.93
N PRO A 313 -13.40 -19.00 0.29
CA PRO A 313 -12.09 -19.17 0.91
C PRO A 313 -11.79 -20.63 1.31
N HIS A 314 -10.50 -20.95 1.38
CA HIS A 314 -10.02 -22.17 2.03
C HIS A 314 -10.16 -22.06 3.56
N GLN A 315 -9.97 -23.17 4.29
CA GLN A 315 -10.11 -23.22 5.76
C GLN A 315 -9.28 -22.14 6.50
N HIS A 316 -8.10 -21.78 5.98
CA HIS A 316 -7.19 -20.83 6.61
C HIS A 316 -7.39 -19.41 6.05
N ILE A 317 -7.75 -18.47 6.94
CA ILE A 317 -8.05 -17.07 6.62
C ILE A 317 -7.32 -16.11 7.57
N SER A 318 -7.02 -14.89 7.11
CA SER A 318 -6.23 -13.91 7.87
C SER A 318 -6.85 -12.51 7.85
N ILE A 319 -6.70 -11.75 8.95
CA ILE A 319 -7.12 -10.34 9.05
C ILE A 319 -5.95 -9.45 9.51
N ASP A 320 -5.69 -8.38 8.75
CA ASP A 320 -4.67 -7.36 9.05
C ASP A 320 -5.00 -6.01 8.38
N GLU A 321 -4.21 -4.97 8.68
CA GLU A 321 -4.29 -3.63 8.08
C GLU A 321 -3.52 -3.47 6.77
N ARG A 322 -4.26 -3.11 5.71
CA ARG A 322 -3.74 -2.58 4.45
C ARG A 322 -3.61 -1.05 4.51
N MET A 323 -2.59 -0.49 3.85
CA MET A 323 -2.33 0.97 3.83
C MET A 323 -2.18 1.54 2.42
N VAL A 324 -3.22 2.21 1.93
CA VAL A 324 -3.27 2.81 0.59
C VAL A 324 -2.66 4.22 0.62
N ALA A 325 -1.53 4.41 -0.08
CA ALA A 325 -0.77 5.67 -0.04
C ALA A 325 -1.56 6.84 -0.66
N SER A 326 -1.69 7.97 0.05
CA SER A 326 -2.40 9.14 -0.50
C SER A 326 -1.75 10.48 -0.15
N LYS A 327 -1.70 11.38 -1.15
CA LYS A 327 -1.29 12.78 -1.02
C LYS A 327 -2.48 13.75 -0.85
N ALA A 328 -3.71 13.25 -0.77
CA ALA A 328 -4.88 14.07 -0.46
C ALA A 328 -4.76 14.77 0.91
N ARG A 329 -5.42 15.93 1.05
CA ARG A 329 -5.62 16.65 2.32
C ARG A 329 -7.05 16.34 2.81
N ILE A 330 -7.22 15.33 3.66
CA ILE A 330 -8.54 14.93 4.20
C ILE A 330 -8.40 14.24 5.56
N LYS A 331 -9.36 14.47 6.47
CA LYS A 331 -9.39 13.94 7.86
C LYS A 331 -9.47 12.40 7.93
N LEU A 332 -9.84 11.71 6.85
CA LEU A 332 -9.92 10.25 6.74
C LEU A 332 -8.55 9.54 6.83
N LYS A 333 -7.46 10.23 6.48
CA LYS A 333 -6.12 9.64 6.40
C LYS A 333 -5.54 9.30 7.78
N GLN A 334 -4.97 8.11 7.90
CA GLN A 334 -4.29 7.62 9.09
C GLN A 334 -2.77 7.72 8.97
N TYR A 335 -2.11 7.79 10.13
CA TYR A 335 -0.66 7.64 10.27
C TYR A 335 -0.32 6.33 11.00
N ILE A 336 0.39 5.41 10.33
CA ILE A 336 0.88 4.17 10.94
C ILE A 336 2.40 4.17 10.91
N ARG A 337 3.03 4.34 12.08
CA ARG A 337 4.50 4.51 12.23
C ARG A 337 5.32 3.37 11.61
N ASN A 338 4.78 2.15 11.62
CA ASN A 338 5.53 0.90 11.40
C ASN A 338 5.27 0.22 10.04
N LYS A 339 4.13 0.47 9.37
CA LYS A 339 3.89 -0.03 7.99
C LYS A 339 4.73 0.80 7.00
N PRO A 340 5.14 0.26 5.83
CA PRO A 340 5.97 0.99 4.86
C PRO A 340 5.30 2.29 4.35
N THR A 341 4.03 2.18 3.98
CA THR A 341 3.16 3.33 3.69
C THR A 341 2.68 3.94 5.00
N LYS A 342 3.41 4.93 5.51
CA LYS A 342 3.09 5.53 6.82
C LYS A 342 1.87 6.46 6.80
N TRP A 343 1.55 7.08 5.67
CA TRP A 343 0.45 8.04 5.53
C TRP A 343 -0.47 7.62 4.38
N GLY A 344 -1.73 7.34 4.68
CA GLY A 344 -2.65 6.77 3.70
C GLY A 344 -4.05 6.53 4.25
N PHE A 345 -4.86 5.80 3.51
CA PHE A 345 -6.11 5.23 4.01
C PHE A 345 -5.80 3.87 4.63
N LYS A 346 -6.22 3.67 5.90
CA LYS A 346 -6.21 2.37 6.55
C LYS A 346 -7.43 1.59 6.08
N LEU A 347 -7.21 0.40 5.54
CA LEU A 347 -8.25 -0.59 5.28
C LEU A 347 -8.04 -1.75 6.25
N PHE A 348 -9.13 -2.24 6.84
CA PHE A 348 -9.16 -3.56 7.46
C PHE A 348 -9.47 -4.57 6.35
N VAL A 349 -8.70 -5.65 6.24
CA VAL A 349 -8.83 -6.63 5.14
C VAL A 349 -8.90 -8.05 5.71
N LEU A 350 -9.82 -8.85 5.16
CA LEU A 350 -9.89 -10.29 5.31
C LEU A 350 -9.42 -10.94 4.01
N ALA A 351 -8.39 -11.78 4.09
CA ALA A 351 -7.81 -12.46 2.94
C ALA A 351 -7.63 -13.96 3.18
N ASP A 352 -7.78 -14.73 2.10
CA ASP A 352 -7.44 -16.15 2.06
C ASP A 352 -5.95 -16.36 2.28
N SER A 353 -5.58 -17.19 3.27
CA SER A 353 -4.18 -17.41 3.66
C SER A 353 -3.37 -18.27 2.69
N THR A 354 -4.02 -18.92 1.71
CA THR A 354 -3.40 -19.87 0.77
C THR A 354 -3.05 -19.21 -0.55
N CYS A 355 -3.91 -18.32 -1.05
CA CYS A 355 -3.76 -17.66 -2.35
C CYS A 355 -3.64 -16.13 -2.29
N GLY A 356 -4.00 -15.48 -1.17
CA GLY A 356 -3.97 -14.02 -1.02
C GLY A 356 -5.17 -13.29 -1.63
N TYR A 357 -6.27 -13.99 -1.89
CA TYR A 357 -7.51 -13.40 -2.41
C TYR A 357 -8.11 -12.44 -1.38
N THR A 358 -8.41 -11.19 -1.77
CA THR A 358 -9.11 -10.23 -0.91
C THR A 358 -10.60 -10.61 -0.88
N LEU A 359 -11.07 -11.19 0.23
CA LEU A 359 -12.45 -11.68 0.37
C LEU A 359 -13.42 -10.61 0.88
N ASN A 360 -12.98 -9.81 1.86
CA ASN A 360 -13.74 -8.69 2.43
C ASN A 360 -12.77 -7.59 2.86
N PHE A 361 -13.19 -6.33 2.82
CA PHE A 361 -12.41 -5.21 3.35
C PHE A 361 -13.31 -4.03 3.68
N PHE A 362 -12.88 -3.16 4.60
CA PHE A 362 -13.51 -1.85 4.77
C PHE A 362 -12.53 -0.73 5.07
N VAL A 363 -12.83 0.46 4.54
CA VAL A 363 -12.04 1.68 4.76
C VAL A 363 -12.35 2.23 6.16
N TYR A 364 -11.32 2.46 6.97
CA TYR A 364 -11.49 2.97 8.33
C TYR A 364 -11.91 4.46 8.32
N GLY A 365 -13.20 4.71 8.56
CA GLY A 365 -13.81 6.05 8.55
C GLY A 365 -13.42 6.98 9.72
N GLY A 366 -12.87 6.41 10.80
CA GLY A 366 -12.72 7.03 12.11
C GLY A 366 -13.44 6.21 13.19
N ARG A 367 -13.90 6.83 14.27
CA ARG A 367 -14.90 6.18 15.15
C ARG A 367 -16.20 5.99 14.37
N GLU A 368 -16.79 4.80 14.45
CA GLU A 368 -18.14 4.52 13.94
C GLU A 368 -19.18 5.01 14.98
N CYS A 369 -20.42 5.26 14.55
CA CYS A 369 -21.47 5.78 15.44
C CYS A 369 -21.95 4.76 16.47
N GLU A 370 -22.06 3.48 16.06
CA GLU A 370 -22.60 2.38 16.87
C GLU A 370 -21.53 1.34 17.25
N PRO A 371 -20.58 1.64 18.17
CA PRO A 371 -19.59 0.67 18.66
C PRO A 371 -20.24 -0.31 19.63
N THR A 372 -19.93 -1.61 19.56
CA THR A 372 -20.58 -2.63 20.44
C THR A 372 -20.08 -2.62 21.90
N GLY A 373 -19.42 -1.55 22.34
CA GLY A 373 -18.70 -1.46 23.63
C GLY A 373 -17.43 -2.33 23.74
N LYS A 374 -17.31 -3.41 22.95
CA LYS A 374 -16.18 -4.34 22.95
C LYS A 374 -14.92 -3.80 22.24
N GLY A 375 -15.11 -2.80 21.38
CA GLY A 375 -14.04 -1.94 20.87
C GLY A 375 -13.55 -2.31 19.46
N LEU A 376 -13.00 -1.29 18.78
CA LEU A 376 -12.72 -1.26 17.34
C LEU A 376 -12.09 -2.53 16.74
N SER A 377 -11.22 -3.23 17.46
CA SER A 377 -10.54 -4.41 16.91
C SER A 377 -11.37 -5.71 17.01
N TYR A 378 -12.27 -5.82 18.01
CA TYR A 378 -13.34 -6.82 18.02
C TYR A 378 -14.35 -6.51 16.91
N ASP A 379 -14.78 -5.24 16.83
CA ASP A 379 -15.81 -4.78 15.89
C ASP A 379 -15.36 -5.03 14.44
N ALA A 380 -14.11 -4.69 14.09
CA ALA A 380 -13.54 -4.91 12.76
C ALA A 380 -13.50 -6.39 12.35
N VAL A 381 -13.16 -7.30 13.27
CA VAL A 381 -13.15 -8.75 12.97
C VAL A 381 -14.55 -9.29 12.79
N MET A 382 -15.49 -8.93 13.68
CA MET A 382 -16.88 -9.39 13.58
C MET A 382 -17.59 -8.84 12.34
N LYS A 383 -17.23 -7.63 11.89
CA LYS A 383 -17.72 -7.00 10.66
C LYS A 383 -17.16 -7.67 9.40
N LEU A 384 -15.85 -7.93 9.34
CA LEU A 384 -15.22 -8.64 8.21
C LEU A 384 -15.72 -10.09 8.05
N LEU A 385 -16.02 -10.77 9.17
CA LEU A 385 -16.53 -12.14 9.19
C LEU A 385 -18.07 -12.22 9.12
N ASN A 386 -18.77 -11.10 8.92
CA ASN A 386 -20.22 -11.08 8.73
C ASN A 386 -20.60 -11.43 7.28
N ILE A 387 -20.18 -12.61 6.83
CA ILE A 387 -20.38 -13.12 5.47
C ILE A 387 -21.42 -14.25 5.54
N PRO A 388 -22.67 -14.06 5.05
CA PRO A 388 -23.76 -15.01 5.29
C PRO A 388 -23.49 -16.43 4.80
N PHE A 389 -22.85 -16.57 3.65
CA PHE A 389 -22.54 -17.84 3.00
C PHE A 389 -21.20 -18.47 3.46
N LEU A 390 -20.56 -17.99 4.53
CA LEU A 390 -19.19 -18.44 4.84
C LEU A 390 -19.12 -19.93 5.21
N GLY A 391 -20.11 -20.45 5.95
CA GLY A 391 -20.06 -21.78 6.55
C GLY A 391 -19.29 -21.80 7.88
N LYS A 392 -18.76 -22.96 8.27
CA LYS A 392 -18.22 -23.25 9.62
C LYS A 392 -16.89 -24.00 9.58
N GLY A 393 -16.12 -23.93 10.67
CA GLY A 393 -14.86 -24.68 10.83
C GLY A 393 -13.61 -23.99 10.28
N TYR A 394 -13.66 -22.67 10.07
CA TYR A 394 -12.52 -21.87 9.65
C TYR A 394 -11.46 -21.70 10.74
N LYS A 395 -10.21 -21.53 10.31
CA LYS A 395 -9.03 -21.22 11.12
C LYS A 395 -8.57 -19.80 10.80
N LEU A 396 -8.90 -18.85 11.67
CA LEU A 396 -8.58 -17.43 11.57
C LEU A 396 -7.23 -17.11 12.22
N TYR A 397 -6.39 -16.33 11.52
CA TYR A 397 -5.11 -15.85 12.02
C TYR A 397 -5.08 -14.31 12.07
N VAL A 398 -4.72 -13.74 13.22
CA VAL A 398 -4.73 -12.28 13.47
C VAL A 398 -3.55 -11.77 14.28
N ASP A 399 -3.16 -10.50 14.08
CA ASP A 399 -2.13 -9.85 14.90
C ASP A 399 -2.67 -9.35 16.27
N ASN A 400 -1.75 -9.05 17.17
CA ASN A 400 -1.92 -8.52 18.53
C ASN A 400 -2.75 -7.23 18.68
N PHE A 401 -3.21 -6.60 17.59
CA PHE A 401 -4.23 -5.56 17.63
C PHE A 401 -5.65 -6.14 17.82
N TYR A 402 -5.92 -7.31 17.24
CA TYR A 402 -7.23 -7.96 17.22
C TYR A 402 -7.40 -9.01 18.32
N THR A 403 -6.33 -9.74 18.65
CA THR A 403 -6.35 -10.86 19.60
C THR A 403 -6.87 -10.46 20.99
N SER A 404 -8.04 -10.98 21.37
CA SER A 404 -8.53 -10.91 22.74
C SER A 404 -9.28 -12.20 23.15
N PRO A 405 -9.25 -12.59 24.43
CA PRO A 405 -9.99 -13.75 24.95
C PRO A 405 -11.49 -13.72 24.61
N THR A 406 -12.14 -12.57 24.80
CA THR A 406 -13.56 -12.37 24.51
C THR A 406 -13.88 -12.59 23.02
N LEU A 407 -13.08 -12.01 22.12
CA LEU A 407 -13.24 -12.23 20.68
C LEU A 407 -13.09 -13.72 20.32
N PHE A 408 -12.08 -14.39 20.86
CA PHE A 408 -11.78 -15.78 20.50
C PHE A 408 -12.88 -16.75 21.00
N LEU A 409 -13.47 -16.47 22.17
CA LEU A 409 -14.63 -17.22 22.66
C LEU A 409 -15.90 -16.93 21.85
N ASP A 410 -16.15 -15.67 21.47
CA ASP A 410 -17.34 -15.31 20.66
C ASP A 410 -17.23 -15.80 19.21
N LEU A 411 -16.03 -15.88 18.64
CA LEU A 411 -15.76 -16.57 17.37
C LEU A 411 -15.98 -18.09 17.47
N LEU A 412 -15.56 -18.72 18.57
CA LEU A 412 -15.72 -20.15 18.77
C LEU A 412 -17.21 -20.55 18.95
N LYS A 413 -18.04 -19.67 19.54
CA LYS A 413 -19.52 -19.79 19.50
C LYS A 413 -20.04 -19.80 18.05
N ARG A 414 -19.52 -18.91 17.20
CA ARG A 414 -19.79 -18.88 15.74
C ARG A 414 -19.15 -20.05 14.96
N LYS A 415 -18.47 -20.99 15.62
CA LYS A 415 -17.73 -22.10 14.99
C LYS A 415 -16.62 -21.62 14.04
N ILE A 416 -15.94 -20.55 14.44
CA ILE A 416 -14.68 -20.06 13.84
C ILE A 416 -13.59 -20.19 14.91
N TRP A 417 -12.54 -20.95 14.60
CA TRP A 417 -11.39 -21.15 15.47
C TRP A 417 -10.35 -20.07 15.17
N ALA A 418 -9.63 -19.58 16.18
CA ALA A 418 -8.77 -18.41 16.06
C ALA A 418 -7.40 -18.61 16.70
N CYS A 419 -6.37 -17.99 16.11
CA CYS A 419 -5.02 -17.94 16.65
C CYS A 419 -4.38 -16.58 16.37
N GLY A 420 -3.63 -16.05 17.34
CA GLY A 420 -2.95 -14.77 17.15
C GLY A 420 -1.92 -14.49 18.24
N THR A 421 -1.01 -13.57 17.94
CA THR A 421 -0.12 -13.00 18.95
C THR A 421 -0.95 -12.20 19.95
N VAL A 422 -0.63 -12.24 21.24
CA VAL A 422 -1.41 -11.57 22.31
C VAL A 422 -0.52 -10.68 23.16
N ARG A 423 -1.07 -9.56 23.67
CA ARG A 423 -0.37 -8.68 24.61
C ARG A 423 -0.78 -9.02 26.04
N SER A 424 0.19 -9.05 26.96
CA SER A 424 -0.04 -9.39 28.38
C SER A 424 -0.92 -8.40 29.16
N ASN A 425 -1.24 -7.24 28.57
CA ASN A 425 -2.13 -6.23 29.16
C ASN A 425 -3.60 -6.33 28.67
N VAL A 426 -3.95 -7.30 27.83
CA VAL A 426 -5.33 -7.51 27.36
C VAL A 426 -6.19 -8.09 28.49
N ALA A 427 -7.45 -7.66 28.58
CA ALA A 427 -8.42 -8.20 29.55
C ALA A 427 -8.61 -9.71 29.35
N GLY A 428 -8.68 -10.46 30.45
CA GLY A 428 -8.75 -11.93 30.44
C GLY A 428 -7.42 -12.66 30.15
N TYR A 429 -6.31 -11.96 29.89
CA TYR A 429 -4.99 -12.61 29.79
C TYR A 429 -4.50 -13.08 31.18
N PRO A 430 -3.91 -14.29 31.32
CA PRO A 430 -3.43 -14.80 32.61
C PRO A 430 -2.33 -13.93 33.24
N LYS A 431 -2.64 -13.37 34.42
CA LYS A 431 -1.74 -12.46 35.16
C LYS A 431 -0.82 -13.19 36.15
N THR A 432 -0.97 -14.51 36.29
CA THR A 432 -0.18 -15.32 37.24
C THR A 432 1.32 -15.22 37.01
N LYS A 433 2.07 -15.19 38.11
CA LYS A 433 3.54 -15.20 38.15
C LYS A 433 4.12 -16.59 38.48
N LYS A 434 3.29 -17.56 38.94
CA LYS A 434 3.74 -18.94 39.20
C LYS A 434 4.35 -19.53 37.93
N ASN A 435 5.60 -20.01 38.02
CA ASN A 435 6.38 -20.62 36.92
C ASN A 435 6.46 -19.78 35.61
N ASN A 436 6.21 -18.46 35.68
CA ASN A 436 5.98 -17.61 34.51
C ASN A 436 7.22 -17.48 33.58
N ARG A 437 8.43 -17.49 34.15
CA ARG A 437 9.71 -17.42 33.43
C ARG A 437 10.84 -18.03 34.27
N PRO A 438 11.63 -19.00 33.77
CA PRO A 438 12.86 -19.46 34.42
C PRO A 438 14.00 -18.46 34.23
N GLU A 439 14.85 -18.28 35.24
CA GLU A 439 15.86 -17.20 35.30
C GLU A 439 16.84 -17.20 34.12
N LYS A 440 17.34 -18.39 33.77
CA LYS A 440 18.24 -18.64 32.63
C LYS A 440 17.47 -19.36 31.51
N THR A 441 16.49 -18.68 30.92
CA THR A 441 15.59 -19.28 29.91
C THR A 441 16.36 -19.77 28.66
N PRO A 442 16.43 -21.08 28.37
CA PRO A 442 17.05 -21.57 27.14
C PRO A 442 16.18 -21.28 25.92
N ARG A 443 16.81 -21.13 24.75
CA ARG A 443 16.10 -20.94 23.48
C ARG A 443 15.27 -22.18 23.15
N GLY A 444 13.96 -22.03 23.04
CA GLY A 444 13.02 -23.12 22.80
C GLY A 444 12.14 -23.49 23.99
N THR A 445 12.33 -22.89 25.17
CA THR A 445 11.36 -23.06 26.27
C THR A 445 9.96 -22.66 25.80
N ILE A 446 9.00 -23.54 26.07
CA ILE A 446 7.57 -23.30 25.93
C ILE A 446 6.98 -23.27 27.35
N ARG A 447 6.07 -22.33 27.59
CA ARG A 447 5.26 -22.22 28.80
C ARG A 447 3.82 -22.07 28.35
N TRP A 448 2.89 -22.85 28.90
CA TRP A 448 1.48 -22.78 28.50
C TRP A 448 0.54 -22.71 29.70
N ILE A 449 -0.69 -22.28 29.45
CA ILE A 449 -1.81 -22.32 30.40
C ILE A 449 -3.10 -22.39 29.59
N ARG A 450 -3.99 -23.32 29.96
CA ARG A 450 -5.31 -23.48 29.34
C ARG A 450 -6.36 -23.00 30.34
N LYS A 451 -7.30 -22.16 29.88
CA LYS A 451 -8.47 -21.72 30.66
C LYS A 451 -9.71 -22.05 29.84
N GLY A 452 -10.33 -23.19 30.15
CA GLY A 452 -11.36 -23.81 29.33
C GLY A 452 -10.92 -23.98 27.88
N GLN A 453 -11.66 -23.35 26.96
CA GLN A 453 -11.43 -23.46 25.52
C GLN A 453 -10.29 -22.58 24.97
N LEU A 454 -9.69 -21.71 25.81
CA LEU A 454 -8.56 -20.85 25.43
C LEU A 454 -7.22 -21.45 25.88
N LEU A 455 -6.29 -21.59 24.93
CA LEU A 455 -4.89 -21.85 25.18
C LEU A 455 -4.09 -20.54 25.08
N PHE A 456 -3.27 -20.25 26.09
CA PHE A 456 -2.22 -19.22 26.03
C PHE A 456 -0.85 -19.89 26.03
N VAL A 457 0.05 -19.45 25.15
CA VAL A 457 1.40 -19.99 25.04
C VAL A 457 2.42 -18.86 25.04
N LYS A 458 3.51 -19.05 25.79
CA LYS A 458 4.75 -18.29 25.69
C LYS A 458 5.82 -19.18 25.08
N TRP A 459 6.56 -18.63 24.13
CA TRP A 459 7.71 -19.28 23.53
C TRP A 459 8.92 -18.35 23.56
N PHE A 460 10.05 -18.87 24.04
CA PHE A 460 11.27 -18.11 24.24
C PHE A 460 12.28 -18.44 23.13
N ASP A 461 12.23 -17.71 22.02
CA ASP A 461 13.22 -17.79 20.93
C ASP A 461 14.35 -16.76 21.19
N THR A 462 14.47 -15.75 20.33
CA THR A 462 15.36 -14.60 20.51
C THR A 462 14.73 -13.56 21.45
N ARG A 463 13.40 -13.65 21.65
CA ARG A 463 12.55 -12.93 22.59
C ARG A 463 11.38 -13.84 22.99
N GLU A 464 10.68 -13.47 24.05
CA GLU A 464 9.37 -14.02 24.38
C GLU A 464 8.35 -13.66 23.27
N VAL A 465 7.62 -14.67 22.80
CA VAL A 465 6.45 -14.53 21.93
C VAL A 465 5.24 -15.08 22.69
N MET A 466 4.20 -14.27 22.84
CA MET A 466 2.94 -14.65 23.49
C MET A 466 1.87 -14.90 22.43
N MET A 467 1.18 -16.03 22.52
CA MET A 467 0.07 -16.45 21.65
C MET A 467 -1.21 -16.67 22.46
N CYS A 468 -2.35 -16.44 21.81
CA CYS A 468 -3.65 -16.98 22.21
C CYS A 468 -4.16 -17.89 21.08
N SER A 469 -4.93 -18.93 21.41
CA SER A 469 -5.39 -19.95 20.47
C SER A 469 -6.63 -20.68 20.98
N THR A 470 -7.60 -20.94 20.10
CA THR A 470 -8.63 -21.97 20.30
C THR A 470 -8.39 -23.24 19.47
N ILE A 471 -7.40 -23.24 18.56
CA ILE A 471 -7.21 -24.29 17.54
C ILE A 471 -6.27 -25.44 17.98
N HIS A 472 -5.28 -25.13 18.82
CA HIS A 472 -4.10 -26.00 19.01
C HIS A 472 -4.02 -26.60 20.42
N LYS A 473 -3.35 -27.76 20.52
CA LYS A 473 -2.67 -28.24 21.74
C LYS A 473 -1.43 -27.37 22.00
N ALA A 474 -0.97 -27.32 23.26
CA ALA A 474 0.17 -26.51 23.71
C ALA A 474 1.48 -26.83 22.96
N TYR A 475 1.73 -28.12 22.74
CA TYR A 475 2.89 -28.64 22.03
C TYR A 475 2.52 -29.97 21.35
N SER A 476 3.21 -30.28 20.24
CA SER A 476 2.98 -31.47 19.41
C SER A 476 4.31 -32.08 18.93
N SER A 477 5.36 -32.03 19.77
CA SER A 477 6.73 -32.47 19.44
C SER A 477 7.39 -31.75 18.24
N ASP A 478 6.83 -30.62 17.82
CA ASP A 478 7.28 -29.84 16.67
C ASP A 478 8.68 -29.20 16.87
N MET A 479 9.49 -29.22 15.81
CA MET A 479 10.88 -28.73 15.82
C MET A 479 11.15 -27.71 14.70
N ALA A 480 11.61 -26.52 15.09
CA ALA A 480 11.98 -25.45 14.17
C ALA A 480 13.50 -25.33 13.98
N LYS A 481 13.94 -25.43 12.72
CA LYS A 481 15.33 -25.11 12.34
C LYS A 481 15.63 -23.63 12.64
N ARG A 482 16.68 -23.36 13.40
CA ARG A 482 17.16 -22.01 13.75
C ARG A 482 18.66 -21.89 13.55
N LYS A 483 19.09 -20.83 12.85
CA LYS A 483 20.53 -20.48 12.79
C LYS A 483 20.93 -19.79 14.09
N VAL A 484 21.95 -20.33 14.75
CA VAL A 484 22.52 -19.86 16.01
C VAL A 484 24.01 -19.58 15.80
N LYS A 485 24.55 -18.57 16.48
CA LYS A 485 25.99 -18.30 16.47
C LYS A 485 26.61 -19.10 17.62
N ASN A 486 27.62 -19.93 17.36
CA ASN A 486 28.42 -20.57 18.40
C ASN A 486 29.32 -19.53 19.11
N ALA A 487 29.98 -19.92 20.20
CA ALA A 487 30.96 -19.08 20.91
C ALA A 487 32.07 -18.60 19.95
N ASP A 488 32.54 -19.51 19.09
CA ASP A 488 33.57 -19.34 18.05
C ASP A 488 33.12 -18.44 16.87
N GLY A 489 31.91 -17.88 16.96
CA GLY A 489 31.35 -16.98 15.96
C GLY A 489 30.80 -17.65 14.70
N GLN A 490 30.94 -18.97 14.54
CA GLN A 490 30.39 -19.71 13.41
C GLN A 490 28.85 -19.84 13.49
N TRP A 491 28.17 -19.95 12.34
CA TRP A 491 26.72 -20.12 12.28
C TRP A 491 26.32 -21.60 12.13
N THR A 492 25.82 -22.20 13.21
CA THR A 492 25.26 -23.56 13.19
C THR A 492 23.74 -23.54 13.00
N VAL A 493 23.16 -24.64 12.51
CA VAL A 493 21.71 -24.86 12.52
C VAL A 493 21.39 -25.76 13.71
N LYS A 494 20.59 -25.27 14.65
CA LYS A 494 20.05 -26.07 15.76
C LYS A 494 18.55 -26.30 15.54
N GLN A 495 18.07 -27.47 15.93
CA GLN A 495 16.64 -27.71 16.13
C GLN A 495 16.22 -27.08 17.45
N VAL A 496 15.02 -26.50 17.49
CA VAL A 496 14.47 -25.79 18.64
C VAL A 496 12.98 -26.14 18.74
N PRO A 497 12.48 -26.63 19.88
CA PRO A 497 11.04 -26.86 20.07
C PRO A 497 10.22 -25.63 19.70
N ILE A 498 9.10 -25.83 19.01
CA ILE A 498 8.18 -24.75 18.62
C ILE A 498 6.73 -25.17 18.92
N PRO A 499 5.90 -24.30 19.52
CA PRO A 499 4.47 -24.57 19.64
C PRO A 499 3.82 -24.68 18.26
N SER A 500 2.91 -25.64 18.12
CA SER A 500 2.13 -25.87 16.89
C SER A 500 1.37 -24.59 16.49
N CYS A 501 0.85 -23.84 17.46
CA CYS A 501 0.22 -22.53 17.23
C CYS A 501 1.15 -21.46 16.64
N ILE A 502 2.45 -21.51 16.91
CA ILE A 502 3.44 -20.57 16.33
C ILE A 502 3.86 -21.04 14.94
N ARG A 503 4.00 -22.35 14.71
CA ARG A 503 4.25 -22.91 13.37
C ARG A 503 3.14 -22.46 12.40
N ASP A 504 1.89 -22.77 12.74
CA ASP A 504 0.73 -22.50 11.90
C ASP A 504 0.48 -20.98 11.73
N TYR A 505 0.67 -20.17 12.78
CA TYR A 505 0.60 -18.71 12.67
C TYR A 505 1.63 -18.13 11.68
N ASN A 506 2.88 -18.61 11.71
CA ASN A 506 3.91 -18.18 10.75
C ASN A 506 3.61 -18.63 9.30
N GLN A 507 2.76 -19.65 9.11
CA GLN A 507 2.35 -20.13 7.79
C GLN A 507 1.15 -19.35 7.24
N TYR A 508 0.14 -19.05 8.07
CA TYR A 508 -1.16 -18.58 7.61
C TYR A 508 -1.50 -17.11 7.92
N MET A 509 -0.77 -16.43 8.81
CA MET A 509 -1.02 -14.99 9.09
C MET A 509 -0.79 -14.10 7.85
N GLY A 510 0.11 -14.50 6.94
CA GLY A 510 0.58 -13.68 5.83
C GLY A 510 -0.37 -13.53 4.63
N GLY A 511 -1.64 -13.92 4.70
CA GLY A 511 -2.57 -13.84 3.56
C GLY A 511 -2.82 -12.41 3.07
N VAL A 512 -3.00 -11.45 4.01
CA VAL A 512 -3.13 -10.03 3.67
C VAL A 512 -1.81 -9.46 3.14
N ASP A 513 -0.65 -9.80 3.74
CA ASP A 513 0.67 -9.39 3.23
C ASP A 513 0.96 -9.93 1.81
N LEU A 514 0.50 -11.15 1.49
CA LEU A 514 0.58 -11.74 0.15
C LEU A 514 -0.30 -10.96 -0.84
N SER A 515 -1.52 -10.59 -0.41
CA SER A 515 -2.44 -9.77 -1.20
C SER A 515 -1.87 -8.37 -1.47
N ASP A 516 -1.28 -7.73 -0.46
CA ASP A 516 -0.56 -6.45 -0.57
C ASP A 516 0.68 -6.55 -1.46
N ALA A 517 1.39 -7.68 -1.46
CA ALA A 517 2.51 -7.94 -2.36
C ALA A 517 2.06 -8.07 -3.83
N LEU A 518 0.98 -8.83 -4.10
CA LEU A 518 0.40 -8.99 -5.43
C LEU A 518 -0.10 -7.65 -6.01
N ILE A 519 -0.71 -6.79 -5.19
CA ILE A 519 -1.04 -5.42 -5.57
C ILE A 519 0.23 -4.57 -5.76
N GLY A 520 1.22 -4.74 -4.89
CA GLY A 520 2.46 -3.96 -4.88
C GLY A 520 3.39 -4.18 -6.08
N TYR A 521 3.28 -5.30 -6.81
CA TYR A 521 4.12 -5.57 -7.98
C TYR A 521 3.79 -4.69 -9.20
N TYR A 522 2.52 -4.33 -9.39
CA TYR A 522 2.02 -3.63 -10.59
C TYR A 522 1.01 -2.52 -10.24
N ASN A 523 1.25 -1.85 -9.12
CA ASN A 523 0.31 -0.91 -8.50
C ASN A 523 -0.06 0.27 -9.42
N VAL A 524 -1.35 0.51 -9.61
CA VAL A 524 -1.85 1.54 -10.57
C VAL A 524 -2.15 2.91 -9.92
N VAL A 525 -1.73 3.14 -8.66
CA VAL A 525 -2.12 4.35 -7.91
C VAL A 525 -1.26 5.57 -8.31
N HIS A 526 -1.80 6.39 -9.22
CA HIS A 526 -1.16 7.64 -9.64
C HIS A 526 -1.28 8.77 -8.58
N LYS A 527 -0.34 9.72 -8.61
CA LYS A 527 -0.23 10.85 -7.68
C LYS A 527 -1.41 11.84 -7.84
N THR A 528 -2.48 11.62 -7.08
CA THR A 528 -3.66 12.51 -7.04
C THR A 528 -3.79 13.30 -5.73
N ARG A 529 -4.42 14.49 -5.79
CA ARG A 529 -4.91 15.26 -4.62
C ARG A 529 -6.36 14.91 -4.24
N LYS A 530 -7.15 14.35 -5.16
CA LYS A 530 -8.56 13.96 -4.93
C LYS A 530 -8.59 12.57 -4.27
N TRP A 531 -9.14 12.47 -3.06
CA TRP A 531 -9.06 11.28 -2.20
C TRP A 531 -9.73 10.04 -2.82
N TYR A 532 -10.94 10.22 -3.36
CA TYR A 532 -11.75 9.15 -3.95
C TYR A 532 -11.05 8.48 -5.12
N LYS A 533 -10.35 9.26 -5.96
CA LYS A 533 -9.56 8.72 -7.08
C LYS A 533 -8.37 7.85 -6.63
N THR A 534 -7.84 8.04 -5.41
CA THR A 534 -6.84 7.10 -4.84
C THR A 534 -7.47 5.73 -4.56
N LEU A 535 -8.72 5.72 -4.06
CA LEU A 535 -9.43 4.47 -3.74
C LEU A 535 -9.97 3.80 -5.01
N PHE A 536 -10.39 4.55 -6.04
CA PHE A 536 -10.68 4.02 -7.38
C PHE A 536 -9.52 3.16 -7.92
N TYR A 537 -8.31 3.73 -7.99
CA TYR A 537 -7.12 3.00 -8.47
C TYR A 537 -6.81 1.77 -7.60
N HIS A 538 -7.10 1.83 -6.30
CA HIS A 538 -6.93 0.68 -5.43
C HIS A 538 -7.98 -0.42 -5.64
N LEU A 539 -9.23 -0.06 -5.98
CA LEU A 539 -10.29 -1.01 -6.34
C LEU A 539 -9.98 -1.69 -7.69
N VAL A 540 -9.41 -0.97 -8.66
CA VAL A 540 -8.86 -1.55 -9.91
C VAL A 540 -7.75 -2.55 -9.60
N ASP A 541 -6.82 -2.23 -8.70
CA ASP A 541 -5.77 -3.16 -8.26
C ASP A 541 -6.34 -4.42 -7.58
N ILE A 542 -7.34 -4.28 -6.69
CA ILE A 542 -8.02 -5.41 -6.04
C ILE A 542 -8.71 -6.30 -7.09
N ALA A 543 -9.52 -5.73 -7.97
CA ALA A 543 -10.19 -6.46 -9.05
C ALA A 543 -9.20 -7.25 -9.91
N THR A 544 -8.11 -6.60 -10.34
CA THR A 544 -7.09 -7.22 -11.20
C THR A 544 -6.35 -8.35 -10.49
N VAL A 545 -6.08 -8.22 -9.19
CA VAL A 545 -5.41 -9.26 -8.38
C VAL A 545 -6.35 -10.42 -8.10
N ASN A 546 -7.60 -10.16 -7.72
CA ASN A 546 -8.59 -11.21 -7.49
C ASN A 546 -8.91 -11.98 -8.79
N ALA A 547 -9.08 -11.29 -9.94
CA ALA A 547 -9.24 -11.93 -11.25
C ALA A 547 -8.02 -12.80 -11.64
N PHE A 548 -6.80 -12.33 -11.40
CA PHE A 548 -5.58 -13.13 -11.60
C PHE A 548 -5.55 -14.37 -10.69
N ILE A 549 -6.01 -14.27 -9.45
CA ILE A 549 -6.10 -15.41 -8.53
C ILE A 549 -7.16 -16.41 -9.03
N LEU A 550 -8.34 -15.97 -9.47
CA LEU A 550 -9.33 -16.85 -10.10
C LEU A 550 -8.73 -17.62 -11.29
N TYR A 551 -8.06 -16.92 -12.20
CA TYR A 551 -7.38 -17.53 -13.35
C TYR A 551 -6.34 -18.59 -12.92
N LYS A 552 -5.53 -18.26 -11.90
CA LYS A 552 -4.49 -19.13 -11.36
C LYS A 552 -5.07 -20.39 -10.71
N GLU A 553 -6.16 -20.29 -9.95
CA GLU A 553 -6.84 -21.44 -9.35
C GLU A 553 -7.56 -22.30 -10.41
N MET A 554 -8.20 -21.69 -11.42
CA MET A 554 -8.73 -22.42 -12.59
C MET A 554 -7.61 -23.21 -13.30
N CYS A 555 -6.45 -22.59 -13.55
CA CYS A 555 -5.30 -23.27 -14.15
C CYS A 555 -4.81 -24.47 -13.32
N LYS A 556 -4.81 -24.40 -11.99
CA LYS A 556 -4.50 -25.56 -11.13
C LYS A 556 -5.52 -26.69 -11.33
N MET A 557 -6.82 -26.38 -11.32
CA MET A 557 -7.89 -27.37 -11.51
C MET A 557 -7.77 -28.06 -12.88
N HIS A 558 -7.46 -27.31 -13.94
CA HIS A 558 -7.19 -27.85 -15.28
C HIS A 558 -5.79 -28.47 -15.47
N LYS A 559 -4.95 -28.51 -14.43
CA LYS A 559 -3.55 -28.98 -14.47
C LYS A 559 -2.68 -28.26 -15.53
N ARG A 560 -3.00 -27.01 -15.85
CA ARG A 560 -2.30 -26.17 -16.84
C ARG A 560 -1.07 -25.48 -16.24
N PRO A 561 -0.10 -25.07 -17.08
CA PRO A 561 1.02 -24.24 -16.62
C PRO A 561 0.52 -22.94 -15.99
N LEU A 562 1.14 -22.53 -14.86
CA LEU A 562 0.74 -21.32 -14.14
C LEU A 562 1.26 -20.08 -14.86
N VAL A 563 0.35 -19.27 -15.38
CA VAL A 563 0.64 -17.97 -16.02
C VAL A 563 1.12 -16.95 -14.98
N THR A 564 2.06 -16.08 -15.36
CA THR A 564 2.54 -15.02 -14.47
C THR A 564 1.56 -13.85 -14.40
N GLN A 565 1.56 -13.11 -13.28
CA GLN A 565 0.73 -11.91 -13.13
C GLN A 565 1.05 -10.84 -14.19
N LYS A 566 2.28 -10.82 -14.73
CA LYS A 566 2.67 -9.92 -15.83
C LYS A 566 1.90 -10.30 -17.10
N ASN A 567 2.03 -11.54 -17.55
CA ASN A 567 1.38 -12.06 -18.75
C ASN A 567 -0.14 -11.90 -18.69
N PHE A 568 -0.76 -12.23 -17.55
CA PHE A 568 -2.20 -12.04 -17.32
C PHE A 568 -2.62 -10.57 -17.49
N ARG A 569 -1.84 -9.62 -16.96
CA ARG A 569 -2.12 -8.19 -17.14
C ARG A 569 -1.87 -7.73 -18.58
N GLU A 570 -0.85 -8.24 -19.26
CA GLU A 570 -0.56 -7.90 -20.68
C GLU A 570 -1.70 -8.36 -21.61
N GLU A 571 -2.20 -9.59 -21.44
CA GLU A 571 -3.36 -10.13 -22.18
C GLU A 571 -4.65 -9.35 -21.88
N LEU A 572 -4.92 -9.03 -20.61
CA LEU A 572 -6.03 -8.17 -20.18
C LEU A 572 -5.95 -6.76 -20.80
N ILE A 573 -4.76 -6.15 -20.84
CA ILE A 573 -4.53 -4.82 -21.41
C ILE A 573 -4.82 -4.81 -22.92
N LEU A 574 -4.37 -5.83 -23.65
CA LEU A 574 -4.66 -5.95 -25.09
C LEU A 574 -6.16 -6.13 -25.35
N SER A 575 -6.82 -7.02 -24.60
CA SER A 575 -8.26 -7.28 -24.74
C SER A 575 -9.12 -6.03 -24.43
N LEU A 576 -8.72 -5.23 -23.44
CA LEU A 576 -9.39 -3.95 -23.13
C LEU A 576 -9.12 -2.87 -24.17
N ALA A 577 -7.92 -2.83 -24.78
CA ALA A 577 -7.61 -1.95 -25.88
C ALA A 577 -8.44 -2.28 -27.14
N GLU A 578 -8.66 -3.57 -27.43
CA GLU A 578 -9.49 -4.02 -28.54
C GLU A 578 -10.95 -3.56 -28.37
N ILE A 579 -11.56 -3.77 -27.20
CA ILE A 579 -12.91 -3.23 -26.88
C ILE A 579 -12.96 -1.73 -27.11
N GLY A 580 -12.02 -0.98 -26.54
CA GLY A 580 -11.95 0.47 -26.65
C GLY A 580 -11.69 1.00 -28.06
N SER A 581 -11.14 0.15 -28.95
CA SER A 581 -10.85 0.47 -30.35
C SER A 581 -12.01 0.14 -31.30
N THR A 582 -13.07 -0.55 -30.85
CA THR A 582 -14.19 -0.94 -31.72
C THR A 582 -14.92 0.27 -32.31
N PRO A 583 -14.88 0.49 -33.65
CA PRO A 583 -15.60 1.60 -34.25
C PRO A 583 -17.09 1.26 -34.30
N ARG A 584 -17.93 1.99 -33.54
CA ARG A 584 -19.38 1.92 -33.77
C ARG A 584 -19.69 2.44 -35.17
N ARG A 585 -20.06 1.51 -36.07
CA ARG A 585 -20.74 1.82 -37.34
C ARG A 585 -22.12 2.42 -37.04
N SER A 586 -22.12 3.70 -36.72
CA SER A 586 -23.31 4.55 -36.67
C SER A 586 -22.89 5.93 -37.16
N ALA A 587 -22.73 6.05 -38.49
CA ALA A 587 -22.83 7.35 -39.13
C ALA A 587 -24.22 7.94 -38.81
N PRO A 588 -24.35 9.27 -38.68
CA PRO A 588 -25.66 9.87 -38.43
C PRO A 588 -26.60 9.51 -39.58
N GLN A 589 -27.72 8.87 -39.26
CA GLN A 589 -28.84 8.74 -40.19
C GLN A 589 -29.49 10.12 -40.35
N ASN A 590 -28.91 10.92 -41.25
CA ASN A 590 -29.57 12.12 -41.74
C ASN A 590 -30.86 11.69 -42.47
N PHE A 591 -32.00 11.85 -41.80
CA PHE A 591 -33.30 11.87 -42.45
C PHE A 591 -33.31 13.05 -43.43
N MET A 592 -32.99 12.78 -44.70
CA MET A 592 -33.17 13.71 -45.80
C MET A 592 -34.51 13.40 -46.46
N SER A 593 -35.44 14.36 -46.36
CA SER A 593 -36.68 14.33 -47.15
C SER A 593 -36.35 14.41 -48.64
N ALA A 594 -37.22 13.85 -49.48
CA ALA A 594 -36.99 13.71 -50.91
C ALA A 594 -37.50 14.90 -51.73
N SER A 595 -37.09 14.92 -53.01
CA SER A 595 -37.67 15.69 -54.14
C SER A 595 -37.06 17.10 -54.36
N PRO A 596 -37.22 17.72 -55.57
CA PRO A 596 -36.19 17.50 -56.61
C PRO A 596 -35.84 18.75 -57.46
N PHE A 597 -34.58 18.89 -57.92
CA PHE A 597 -34.23 19.88 -58.96
C PHE A 597 -33.24 19.37 -60.03
N LYS A 598 -33.22 20.08 -61.17
CA LYS A 598 -32.77 19.61 -62.49
C LYS A 598 -31.25 19.71 -62.74
N MET A 599 -30.76 18.89 -63.67
CA MET A 599 -29.43 19.02 -64.31
C MET A 599 -29.46 19.84 -65.61
N PRO A 600 -28.34 20.47 -65.97
CA PRO A 600 -27.84 20.58 -67.36
C PRO A 600 -26.64 19.64 -67.65
N PRO A 601 -26.19 19.48 -68.93
CA PRO A 601 -25.38 18.33 -69.38
C PRO A 601 -23.84 18.52 -69.44
N ALA A 602 -23.13 17.44 -69.81
CA ALA A 602 -21.67 17.27 -69.83
C ALA A 602 -20.95 17.91 -71.06
N SER A 603 -19.62 18.03 -71.13
CA SER A 603 -18.63 16.93 -71.41
C SER A 603 -17.23 17.53 -71.77
N PRO A 604 -16.20 16.79 -72.26
CA PRO A 604 -15.47 15.65 -71.67
C PRO A 604 -13.90 15.77 -71.76
N PHE A 605 -13.16 14.66 -71.52
CA PHE A 605 -11.69 14.44 -71.66
C PHE A 605 -10.79 15.02 -70.55
N LYS A 606 -9.57 14.52 -70.27
CA LYS A 606 -8.75 13.43 -70.87
C LYS A 606 -7.88 12.73 -69.79
N ALA A 607 -7.38 11.52 -70.04
CA ALA A 607 -6.51 10.76 -69.10
C ALA A 607 -5.02 10.74 -69.53
N PRO A 608 -4.06 10.59 -68.59
CA PRO A 608 -2.64 10.36 -68.88
C PRO A 608 -2.27 8.85 -68.94
N PRO A 609 -1.29 8.44 -69.76
CA PRO A 609 -0.83 7.05 -69.87
C PRO A 609 0.36 6.71 -68.93
N ALA A 610 0.67 5.41 -68.83
CA ALA A 610 1.88 4.88 -68.17
C ALA A 610 2.93 4.40 -69.19
N SER A 611 4.18 4.20 -68.77
CA SER A 611 5.22 3.50 -69.54
C SER A 611 6.25 2.78 -68.63
N LEU A 612 6.95 1.78 -69.17
CA LEU A 612 7.84 0.83 -68.46
C LEU A 612 9.20 0.69 -69.16
N SER A 613 10.30 0.52 -68.39
CA SER A 613 11.54 -0.25 -68.71
C SER A 613 12.57 -0.08 -67.56
N ASN A 614 13.29 -1.08 -67.01
CA ASN A 614 14.15 -2.18 -67.55
C ASN A 614 15.54 -1.66 -68.03
N VAL A 615 16.72 -2.15 -67.61
CA VAL A 615 17.20 -3.29 -66.75
C VAL A 615 18.48 -2.82 -65.97
N THR A 616 18.97 -3.40 -64.86
CA THR A 616 20.06 -4.45 -64.80
C THR A 616 20.64 -4.61 -63.36
N SER A 617 21.18 -5.79 -63.02
CA SER A 617 22.11 -6.11 -61.89
C SER A 617 22.83 -7.46 -62.21
N PRO A 618 23.71 -8.11 -61.40
CA PRO A 618 24.42 -7.81 -60.12
C PRO A 618 25.96 -8.18 -60.24
N PRO A 619 26.70 -8.90 -59.33
CA PRO A 619 26.92 -8.82 -57.86
C PRO A 619 28.39 -8.40 -57.41
N PRO A 620 29.27 -9.20 -56.73
CA PRO A 620 29.76 -8.84 -55.38
C PRO A 620 31.29 -8.86 -55.11
N GLY A 621 31.76 -8.41 -53.93
CA GLY A 621 33.13 -8.69 -53.44
C GLY A 621 33.51 -8.14 -52.05
N SER A 622 34.11 -8.99 -51.21
CA SER A 622 34.86 -8.70 -49.96
C SER A 622 35.60 -10.00 -49.51
N PRO A 623 36.48 -10.04 -48.49
CA PRO A 623 37.22 -8.98 -47.74
C PRO A 623 38.77 -9.19 -47.78
N SER A 624 39.57 -8.37 -47.06
CA SER A 624 40.86 -8.78 -46.43
C SER A 624 41.45 -7.68 -45.50
N SER A 625 42.64 -7.89 -44.89
CA SER A 625 43.10 -7.14 -43.69
C SER A 625 44.63 -7.01 -43.48
N ALA A 626 45.08 -5.79 -43.10
CA ALA A 626 46.25 -5.45 -42.24
C ALA A 626 47.69 -5.79 -42.77
N PRO A 627 48.81 -5.40 -42.10
CA PRO A 627 49.02 -4.55 -40.92
C PRO A 627 49.94 -3.29 -41.17
N PRO A 628 51.06 -2.95 -40.46
CA PRO A 628 51.30 -1.58 -39.95
C PRO A 628 52.58 -0.87 -40.47
N PRO A 629 52.93 0.35 -39.99
CA PRO A 629 54.04 0.41 -39.01
C PRO A 629 53.93 1.50 -37.90
N SER A 630 55.04 1.62 -37.16
CA SER A 630 55.37 2.30 -35.89
C SER A 630 55.11 3.82 -35.70
N THR A 631 54.68 4.14 -34.46
CA THR A 631 55.31 5.08 -33.50
C THR A 631 55.66 6.52 -33.92
N GLU A 632 54.87 7.49 -33.43
CA GLU A 632 55.39 8.69 -32.74
C GLU A 632 54.32 9.29 -31.78
N ALA A 633 54.70 10.20 -30.88
CA ALA A 633 53.86 10.60 -29.74
C ALA A 633 53.32 12.06 -29.82
N PRO A 634 51.99 12.28 -29.78
CA PRO A 634 51.40 13.62 -29.72
C PRO A 634 51.39 14.22 -28.29
N PRO A 635 51.27 15.56 -28.14
CA PRO A 635 51.61 16.26 -26.89
C PRO A 635 50.54 16.23 -25.78
N THR A 636 50.96 16.67 -24.59
CA THR A 636 50.16 16.81 -23.37
C THR A 636 48.91 17.69 -23.54
N ALA A 637 47.73 17.13 -23.27
CA ALA A 637 46.51 17.90 -23.08
C ALA A 637 46.46 18.55 -21.68
N PRO A 638 46.17 19.85 -21.55
CA PRO A 638 45.96 20.49 -20.26
C PRO A 638 44.56 20.21 -19.69
N GLY A 639 44.37 20.38 -18.37
CA GLY A 639 43.02 20.54 -17.79
C GLY A 639 42.48 19.41 -16.89
N LEU A 640 43.31 18.68 -16.14
CA LEU A 640 42.82 17.90 -14.99
C LEU A 640 42.95 18.70 -13.68
N GLY A 641 41.81 19.21 -13.21
CA GLY A 641 41.73 20.15 -12.09
C GLY A 641 42.20 19.61 -10.74
N HIS A 642 42.45 20.53 -9.81
CA HIS A 642 43.04 20.25 -8.50
C HIS A 642 41.99 19.63 -7.56
N LEU A 643 41.97 18.29 -7.49
CA LEU A 643 40.94 17.52 -6.78
C LEU A 643 41.34 17.18 -5.33
N PRO A 644 40.41 17.32 -4.35
CA PRO A 644 40.64 16.95 -2.96
C PRO A 644 40.58 15.42 -2.76
N ALA A 645 41.69 14.85 -2.30
CA ALA A 645 41.83 13.45 -1.93
C ALA A 645 41.91 13.27 -0.41
N TYR A 646 41.67 12.06 0.07
CA TYR A 646 41.83 11.66 1.47
C TYR A 646 43.06 10.78 1.63
N PHE A 647 43.72 10.81 2.80
CA PHE A 647 44.71 9.79 3.14
C PHE A 647 43.98 8.46 3.44
N VAL A 648 44.03 7.50 2.50
CA VAL A 648 43.31 6.21 2.58
C VAL A 648 44.18 5.07 3.13
N GLU A 649 45.50 5.24 3.13
CA GLU A 649 46.48 4.18 3.40
C GLU A 649 46.31 3.55 4.80
N GLN A 650 46.30 2.21 4.82
CA GLN A 650 46.40 1.34 6.01
C GLN A 650 45.38 1.55 7.16
N MET A 651 44.18 2.08 6.87
CA MET A 651 43.07 2.13 7.87
C MET A 651 42.45 0.75 8.24
N SER A 652 42.96 -0.36 7.70
CA SER A 652 42.48 -1.72 8.00
C SER A 652 42.62 -2.07 9.49
N ASN A 653 43.76 -1.74 10.08
CA ASN A 653 44.16 -2.18 11.42
C ASN A 653 43.72 -1.20 12.54
N VAL A 654 43.13 -0.05 12.17
CA VAL A 654 42.70 0.98 13.13
C VAL A 654 41.31 0.67 13.65
N ALA A 655 41.13 0.65 14.98
CA ALA A 655 39.84 0.39 15.62
C ALA A 655 38.79 1.47 15.28
N PRO A 656 37.48 1.15 15.17
CA PRO A 656 36.48 2.07 14.64
C PRO A 656 36.34 3.43 15.35
N ARG A 657 36.67 3.50 16.64
CA ARG A 657 36.67 4.75 17.43
C ARG A 657 37.83 5.69 17.05
N ASP A 658 38.98 5.13 16.71
CA ASP A 658 40.25 5.84 16.52
C ASP A 658 40.46 6.30 15.05
N ARG A 659 39.66 5.76 14.12
CA ARG A 659 39.57 6.22 12.71
C ARG A 659 39.15 7.68 12.56
N ALA A 660 38.63 8.31 13.61
CA ALA A 660 38.33 9.73 13.60
C ALA A 660 39.59 10.60 13.55
N THR A 661 40.70 10.17 14.16
CA THR A 661 41.93 10.96 14.34
C THR A 661 43.14 10.42 13.57
N ALA A 662 43.22 9.10 13.37
CA ALA A 662 44.30 8.46 12.61
C ALA A 662 44.46 9.03 11.18
N GLY A 663 45.69 9.06 10.67
CA GLY A 663 46.03 9.47 9.30
C GLY A 663 45.95 10.97 8.99
N ARG A 664 45.49 11.83 9.93
CA ARG A 664 45.36 13.27 9.69
C ARG A 664 46.72 13.98 9.71
N ARG A 665 47.12 14.57 8.58
CA ARG A 665 48.33 15.42 8.47
C ARG A 665 47.99 16.88 8.85
N THR A 666 49.00 17.74 8.96
CA THR A 666 48.83 19.15 9.37
C THR A 666 48.45 20.03 8.16
N CYS A 667 47.39 20.84 8.27
CA CYS A 667 46.99 21.78 7.21
C CYS A 667 48.06 22.85 6.97
N VAL A 668 48.47 23.08 5.72
CA VAL A 668 49.55 24.03 5.37
C VAL A 668 49.18 25.47 5.77
N VAL A 669 47.93 25.88 5.55
CA VAL A 669 47.40 27.21 5.96
C VAL A 669 47.17 27.27 7.48
N CYS A 670 45.98 26.89 7.97
CA CYS A 670 45.57 27.11 9.37
C CYS A 670 46.21 26.19 10.42
N LYS A 671 47.28 25.43 10.10
CA LYS A 671 48.06 24.52 10.97
C LYS A 671 47.28 23.47 11.78
N ARG A 672 45.96 23.35 11.61
CA ARG A 672 45.11 22.33 12.26
C ARG A 672 45.11 21.01 11.48
N LYS A 673 44.91 19.88 12.15
CA LYS A 673 44.92 18.54 11.51
C LYS A 673 43.76 18.35 10.51
N SER A 674 44.07 17.87 9.30
CA SER A 674 43.12 17.57 8.22
C SER A 674 43.32 16.15 7.68
N PRO A 675 42.24 15.42 7.32
CA PRO A 675 42.34 14.16 6.58
C PRO A 675 42.40 14.37 5.05
N VAL A 676 42.29 15.61 4.56
CA VAL A 676 42.23 15.97 3.14
C VAL A 676 43.52 16.62 2.65
N TYR A 677 43.92 16.30 1.42
CA TYR A 677 45.00 16.95 0.69
C TYR A 677 44.62 17.16 -0.79
N CYS A 678 45.34 18.03 -1.50
CA CYS A 678 45.20 18.13 -2.96
C CYS A 678 46.00 17.02 -3.63
N SER A 679 45.35 16.20 -4.45
CA SER A 679 46.02 15.12 -5.21
C SER A 679 47.12 15.64 -6.14
N THR A 680 46.91 16.79 -6.77
CA THR A 680 47.87 17.41 -7.70
C THR A 680 49.00 18.15 -6.98
N CYS A 681 48.71 19.01 -6.00
CA CYS A 681 49.73 19.79 -5.29
C CYS A 681 50.39 19.08 -4.10
N GLN A 682 49.88 17.90 -3.70
CA GLN A 682 50.30 17.12 -2.52
C GLN A 682 50.26 17.89 -1.17
N LYS A 683 49.62 19.06 -1.12
CA LYS A 683 49.48 19.87 0.10
C LYS A 683 48.26 19.43 0.91
N THR A 684 48.46 19.20 2.21
CA THR A 684 47.38 18.93 3.16
C THR A 684 46.61 20.21 3.46
N LEU A 685 45.29 20.20 3.26
CA LEU A 685 44.45 21.40 3.32
C LEU A 685 43.11 21.09 4.01
N CYS A 686 42.52 22.07 4.68
CA CYS A 686 41.20 21.90 5.30
C CYS A 686 40.09 22.11 4.26
N PHE A 687 39.24 21.10 4.10
CA PHE A 687 38.03 21.16 3.28
C PHE A 687 36.82 20.76 4.12
N THR A 688 36.28 21.73 4.88
CA THR A 688 35.06 21.56 5.70
C THR A 688 34.23 22.85 5.68
N ALA A 689 32.92 22.76 5.92
CA ALA A 689 31.99 23.89 5.82
C ALA A 689 32.27 25.10 6.75
N LEU A 690 33.21 24.98 7.69
CA LEU A 690 33.66 26.08 8.57
C LEU A 690 35.12 26.51 8.30
N ARG A 691 35.86 25.77 7.47
CA ARG A 691 37.28 26.01 7.13
C ARG A 691 37.56 25.44 5.75
N ASN A 692 37.53 26.30 4.72
CA ASN A 692 37.87 25.99 3.33
C ASN A 692 39.26 26.52 2.95
N CYS A 693 40.27 26.09 3.70
CA CYS A 693 41.67 26.36 3.35
C CYS A 693 42.10 25.71 2.02
N TYR A 694 41.27 24.82 1.47
CA TYR A 694 41.48 24.25 0.15
C TYR A 694 41.34 25.31 -0.95
N SER A 695 40.17 25.94 -1.08
CA SER A 695 39.96 26.99 -2.10
C SER A 695 40.80 28.24 -1.83
N GLU A 696 41.00 28.60 -0.55
CA GLU A 696 41.89 29.68 -0.11
C GLU A 696 43.31 29.50 -0.68
N TRP A 697 43.94 28.35 -0.42
CA TRP A 697 45.31 28.11 -0.86
C TRP A 697 45.47 28.03 -2.38
N HIS A 698 44.51 27.43 -3.11
CA HIS A 698 44.60 27.36 -4.57
C HIS A 698 44.38 28.73 -5.23
N ARG A 699 43.52 29.59 -4.68
CA ARG A 699 43.38 30.99 -5.14
C ARG A 699 44.65 31.80 -4.90
N SER A 700 45.21 31.75 -3.69
CA SER A 700 46.45 32.48 -3.34
C SER A 700 47.71 32.00 -4.08
N ASN A 701 47.63 30.96 -4.91
CA ASN A 701 48.73 30.46 -5.75
C ASN A 701 48.36 30.48 -7.25
N ASN A 702 47.26 31.14 -7.65
CA ASN A 702 46.73 31.20 -9.03
C ASN A 702 46.46 29.82 -9.68
N ILE A 703 46.08 28.83 -8.87
CA ILE A 703 45.87 27.43 -9.31
C ILE A 703 44.40 27.13 -9.65
N CYS A 704 43.45 27.96 -9.17
CA CYS A 704 42.06 27.92 -9.59
C CYS A 704 41.51 29.33 -9.80
N VAL A 705 40.97 29.56 -11.00
CA VAL A 705 39.89 30.53 -11.26
C VAL A 705 38.57 29.77 -11.14
#